data_AF-A0A2K2VUG6-F1
#
_entry.id   AF-A0A2K2VUG6-F1
#
_cell.length_a   1.000
_cell.length_b   1.000
_cell.length_c   1.000
_cell.angle_alpha   90.00
_cell.angle_beta   90.00
_cell.angle_gamma   90.00
#
_symmetry.space_group_name_H-M   'P 1'
#
loop_
_entity.id
_entity.type
_entity.pdbx_description
1 polymer ?
#
loop_
_entity_poly.entity_id
_entity_poly.type
_entity_poly.pdbx_seq_one_letter_code
_entity_poly.pdbx_strand_id
1 'polypeptide(L)'
;MATETKKKFRLSLSGSILLGFVLGILCGLFFGEYCAGLKILGDAFIKLLQMSILPYIVISLIVGIGRLSYQEAKVLAIKAGSLLLVFWGIALAVIFLMPLAFPSVETASFFSTSLIKAKEQVDFLELFIPSNPFSSLANDVIPASVLFSIAVGIGLIGIKEKHNLIDDLAILATALSRVANFVVYLTPIGVFAIAASAAGTMTLEEIGRLQVYFATFIVAVMILTFWILPMLVASLTPFTYKDIVGTSKDALVTGFATGKLFIILPILIQNCNDLFEQYKQEHKDTASFVDIIVPVSFNFPTTGKLLTLLFILFCAWFTGNAVSVTAYPYLSFIGVSSLFASTDMAIPFLLDSMQIPSDLYQLFILTGIVNRRFATLLAGMNLLTFTLLATCVITGLLSINWRRLFRFALLSVIITVGVVGGTRFVLSFSATDAYSKDKVLASMHLLNDPVEVVVHKTAPSHFGVVDKEKSHLKRILERGVLRVGYNPDRLPFTFFNNAGELVGFDVEMAHRLAKELGVSLEFIPFEVDTMAQQLNGGHFDIIMAGVPMYTPRLETMSFSAPYLNVTFAFVVKDNRREEFATVEKIMGTRGRGLTFGVRGGYEYYSNRAKETLPLAKVVQLESYRDFFEDNTGKVDALVTSAEVGSAWTLLYPEYQVVVPKPVLSFLPLRYPMAHGDPDMVAFLNHWIDLKR
;
A
#
# COMPACT_ATOMS: atom_id res chain seq x y z
N MET A 1 -61.17 -35.86 1.86
CA MET A 1 -59.95 -35.85 2.70
C MET A 1 -58.81 -35.35 1.83
N ALA A 2 -58.44 -34.08 2.00
CA ALA A 2 -57.38 -33.42 1.23
C ALA A 2 -56.05 -33.57 1.99
N THR A 3 -55.01 -34.01 1.29
CA THR A 3 -53.64 -34.09 1.80
C THR A 3 -52.92 -32.77 1.52
N GLU A 4 -52.74 -31.96 2.57
CA GLU A 4 -51.87 -30.79 2.56
C GLU A 4 -50.40 -31.20 2.35
N THR A 5 -49.83 -30.79 1.23
CA THR A 5 -48.39 -30.87 0.96
C THR A 5 -47.66 -29.77 1.75
N LYS A 6 -46.91 -30.19 2.78
CA LYS A 6 -45.97 -29.34 3.54
C LYS A 6 -45.02 -28.59 2.58
N LYS A 7 -45.16 -27.27 2.49
CA LYS A 7 -44.16 -26.35 1.91
C LYS A 7 -42.84 -26.49 2.69
N LYS A 8 -41.85 -27.20 2.14
CA LYS A 8 -40.47 -27.14 2.63
C LYS A 8 -39.92 -25.73 2.38
N PHE A 9 -39.51 -25.03 3.44
CA PHE A 9 -38.75 -23.79 3.37
C PHE A 9 -37.41 -24.08 2.67
N ARG A 10 -37.31 -23.82 1.36
CA ARG A 10 -36.03 -23.82 0.63
C ARG A 10 -35.48 -22.40 0.69
N LEU A 11 -34.35 -22.22 1.37
CA LEU A 11 -33.59 -20.96 1.33
C LEU A 11 -33.24 -20.64 -0.12
N SER A 12 -33.33 -19.35 -0.51
CA SER A 12 -32.78 -18.91 -1.79
C SER A 12 -31.27 -19.14 -1.83
N LEU A 13 -30.69 -19.18 -3.04
CA LEU A 13 -29.25 -19.33 -3.22
C LEU A 13 -28.48 -18.27 -2.41
N SER A 14 -28.91 -17.02 -2.49
CA SER A 14 -28.32 -15.90 -1.73
C SER A 14 -28.47 -16.07 -0.22
N GLY A 15 -29.60 -16.62 0.25
CA GLY A 15 -29.78 -16.95 1.66
C GLY A 15 -28.84 -18.06 2.14
N SER A 16 -28.59 -19.06 1.30
CA SER A 16 -27.67 -20.17 1.59
C SER A 16 -26.21 -19.72 1.61
N ILE A 17 -25.83 -18.83 0.68
CA ILE A 17 -24.51 -18.21 0.63
C ILE A 17 -24.25 -17.34 1.87
N LEU A 18 -25.22 -16.51 2.25
CA LEU A 18 -25.12 -15.63 3.42
C LEU A 18 -25.04 -16.46 4.71
N LEU A 19 -25.81 -17.54 4.80
CA LEU A 19 -25.70 -18.50 5.90
C LEU A 19 -24.31 -19.15 5.95
N GLY A 20 -23.78 -19.62 4.82
CA GLY A 20 -22.44 -20.19 4.73
C GLY A 20 -21.35 -19.19 5.14
N PHE A 21 -21.49 -17.92 4.76
CA PHE A 21 -20.59 -16.84 5.17
C PHE A 21 -20.60 -16.61 6.68
N VAL A 22 -21.78 -16.44 7.28
CA VAL A 22 -21.94 -16.21 8.73
C VAL A 22 -21.42 -17.39 9.53
N LEU A 23 -21.79 -18.62 9.15
CA LEU A 23 -21.28 -19.84 9.78
C LEU A 23 -19.77 -19.97 9.64
N GLY A 24 -19.21 -19.56 8.49
CA GLY A 24 -17.77 -19.55 8.27
C GLY A 24 -17.06 -18.58 9.22
N ILE A 25 -17.53 -17.34 9.33
CA ILE A 25 -16.95 -16.37 10.29
C ILE A 25 -17.01 -16.92 11.72
N LEU A 26 -18.17 -17.41 12.15
CA LEU A 26 -18.31 -17.97 13.50
C LEU A 26 -17.33 -19.13 13.71
N CYS A 27 -17.22 -20.04 12.74
CA CYS A 27 -16.26 -21.14 12.78
C CYS A 27 -14.82 -20.62 12.95
N GLY A 28 -14.40 -19.66 12.12
CA GLY A 28 -13.06 -19.07 12.22
C GLY A 28 -12.79 -18.41 13.57
N LEU A 29 -13.76 -17.65 14.10
CA LEU A 29 -13.63 -17.00 15.41
C LEU A 29 -13.57 -17.98 16.58
N PHE A 30 -14.32 -19.08 16.52
CA PHE A 30 -14.36 -20.09 17.60
C PHE A 30 -13.19 -21.08 17.56
N PHE A 31 -12.74 -21.45 16.36
CA PHE A 31 -11.71 -22.49 16.17
C PHE A 31 -10.34 -21.93 15.79
N GLY A 32 -10.20 -20.63 15.51
CA GLY A 32 -8.92 -19.96 15.28
C GLY A 32 -8.07 -20.63 14.19
N GLU A 33 -6.79 -20.87 14.51
CA GLU A 33 -5.82 -21.46 13.58
C GLU A 33 -6.19 -22.86 13.06
N TYR A 34 -7.04 -23.62 13.76
CA TYR A 34 -7.51 -24.93 13.28
C TYR A 34 -8.31 -24.81 11.96
N CYS A 35 -8.87 -23.63 11.66
CA CYS A 35 -9.54 -23.36 10.40
C CYS A 35 -8.58 -23.14 9.21
N ALA A 36 -7.26 -23.08 9.41
CA ALA A 36 -6.29 -22.87 8.34
C ALA A 36 -6.38 -23.95 7.24
N GLY A 37 -6.68 -25.20 7.61
CA GLY A 37 -6.85 -26.31 6.66
C GLY A 37 -8.02 -26.12 5.68
N LEU A 38 -9.04 -25.33 6.05
CA LEU A 38 -10.16 -24.99 5.16
C LEU A 38 -9.73 -24.11 3.98
N LYS A 39 -8.56 -23.47 4.05
CA LYS A 39 -8.00 -22.68 2.94
C LYS A 39 -7.88 -23.51 1.67
N ILE A 40 -7.51 -24.80 1.77
CA ILE A 40 -7.38 -25.70 0.61
C ILE A 40 -8.72 -25.83 -0.14
N LEU A 41 -9.82 -25.99 0.61
CA LEU A 41 -11.17 -26.05 0.02
C LEU A 41 -11.58 -24.71 -0.60
N GLY A 42 -11.25 -23.59 0.05
CA GLY A 42 -11.46 -22.25 -0.49
C GLY A 42 -10.71 -22.01 -1.80
N ASP A 43 -9.43 -22.37 -1.84
CA ASP A 43 -8.56 -22.21 -3.02
C ASP A 43 -9.01 -23.13 -4.16
N ALA A 44 -9.38 -24.38 -3.87
CA ALA A 44 -9.95 -25.30 -4.86
C ALA A 44 -11.23 -24.74 -5.49
N PHE A 45 -12.12 -24.18 -4.66
CA PHE A 45 -13.33 -23.51 -5.15
C PHE A 45 -13.02 -22.32 -6.06
N ILE A 46 -12.07 -21.45 -5.68
CA ILE A 46 -11.64 -20.31 -6.51
C ILE A 46 -11.08 -20.80 -7.86
N LYS A 47 -10.24 -21.83 -7.86
CA LYS A 47 -9.65 -22.40 -9.08
C LYS A 47 -10.70 -23.02 -10.01
N LEU A 48 -11.68 -23.74 -9.47
CA LEU A 48 -12.78 -24.31 -10.25
C LEU A 48 -13.58 -23.23 -10.99
N LEU A 49 -13.79 -22.08 -10.34
CA LEU A 49 -14.42 -20.92 -10.98
C LEU A 49 -13.55 -20.32 -12.07
N GLN A 50 -12.28 -20.01 -11.76
CA GLN A 50 -11.34 -19.37 -12.70
C GLN A 50 -11.16 -20.18 -13.99
N MET A 51 -11.15 -21.52 -13.89
CA MET A 51 -11.01 -22.44 -15.02
C MET A 51 -12.03 -22.21 -16.13
N SER A 52 -13.28 -21.87 -15.79
CA SER A 52 -14.35 -21.68 -16.78
C SER A 52 -14.49 -20.24 -17.26
N ILE A 53 -14.11 -19.26 -16.43
CA ILE A 53 -14.47 -17.86 -16.65
C ILE A 53 -13.49 -17.13 -17.58
N LEU A 54 -12.18 -17.34 -17.45
CA LEU A 54 -11.21 -16.67 -18.32
C LEU A 54 -11.41 -17.06 -19.81
N PRO A 55 -11.57 -18.36 -20.17
CA PRO A 55 -11.93 -18.75 -21.53
C PRO A 55 -13.27 -18.17 -21.97
N TYR A 56 -14.26 -18.14 -21.07
CA TYR A 56 -15.58 -17.57 -21.36
C TYR A 56 -15.47 -16.08 -21.73
N ILE A 57 -14.72 -15.27 -20.99
CA ILE A 57 -14.55 -13.83 -21.27
C ILE A 57 -13.97 -13.63 -22.67
N VAL A 58 -12.87 -14.30 -22.99
CA VAL A 58 -12.20 -14.19 -24.30
C VAL A 58 -13.16 -14.50 -25.44
N ILE A 59 -13.84 -15.65 -25.35
CA ILE A 59 -14.76 -16.10 -26.38
C ILE A 59 -15.97 -15.17 -26.46
N SER A 60 -16.54 -14.77 -25.33
CA SER A 60 -17.70 -13.86 -25.28
C SER A 60 -17.40 -12.49 -25.89
N LEU A 61 -16.19 -11.95 -25.70
CA LEU A 61 -15.76 -10.69 -26.29
C LEU A 61 -15.60 -10.80 -27.81
N ILE A 62 -14.95 -11.87 -28.29
CA ILE A 62 -14.78 -12.13 -29.72
C ILE A 62 -16.16 -12.27 -30.40
N VAL A 63 -17.04 -13.08 -29.81
CA VAL A 63 -18.42 -13.29 -30.30
C VAL A 63 -19.21 -11.99 -30.25
N GLY A 64 -19.18 -11.30 -29.11
CA GLY A 64 -19.97 -10.10 -28.86
C GLY A 64 -19.62 -8.97 -29.83
N ILE A 65 -18.33 -8.66 -29.98
CA ILE A 65 -17.86 -7.59 -30.87
C ILE A 65 -17.96 -8.05 -32.33
N GLY A 66 -17.65 -9.31 -32.63
CA GLY A 66 -17.71 -9.86 -33.98
C GLY A 66 -19.12 -9.87 -34.57
N ARG A 67 -20.17 -9.93 -33.74
CA ARG A 67 -21.58 -9.82 -34.18
C ARG A 67 -21.94 -8.42 -34.67
N LEU A 68 -21.31 -7.38 -34.13
CA LEU A 68 -21.63 -6.00 -34.45
C LEU A 68 -21.27 -5.61 -35.89
N SER A 69 -21.95 -4.60 -36.39
CA SER A 69 -21.53 -3.81 -37.55
C SER A 69 -20.47 -2.77 -37.14
N TYR A 70 -19.74 -2.24 -38.13
CA TYR A 70 -18.73 -1.19 -37.88
C TYR A 70 -19.35 0.06 -37.23
N GLN A 71 -20.58 0.41 -37.63
CA GLN A 71 -21.30 1.55 -37.06
C GLN A 71 -21.69 1.29 -35.59
N GLU A 72 -22.24 0.12 -35.29
CA GLU A 72 -22.60 -0.24 -33.91
C GLU A 72 -21.38 -0.32 -32.99
N ALA A 73 -20.28 -0.92 -33.46
CA ALA A 73 -19.03 -0.99 -32.70
C ALA A 73 -18.47 0.42 -32.39
N LYS A 74 -18.51 1.34 -33.37
CA LYS A 74 -18.11 2.74 -33.16
C LYS A 74 -19.01 3.45 -32.16
N VAL A 75 -20.33 3.27 -32.28
CA VAL A 75 -21.32 3.87 -31.36
C VAL A 75 -21.12 3.33 -29.94
N LEU A 76 -20.93 2.03 -29.78
CA LEU A 76 -20.63 1.37 -28.52
C LEU A 76 -19.35 1.96 -27.90
N ALA A 77 -18.25 2.02 -28.65
CA ALA A 77 -16.97 2.53 -28.16
C ALA A 77 -17.07 3.99 -27.66
N ILE A 78 -17.73 4.88 -28.41
CA ILE A 78 -17.84 6.30 -28.04
C ILE A 78 -18.81 6.48 -26.87
N LYS A 79 -20.01 5.89 -26.95
CA LYS A 79 -21.06 6.09 -25.93
C LYS A 79 -20.73 5.37 -24.62
N ALA A 80 -20.36 4.10 -24.67
CA ALA A 80 -19.99 3.36 -23.45
C ALA A 80 -18.65 3.85 -22.88
N GLY A 81 -17.68 4.18 -23.73
CA GLY A 81 -16.39 4.74 -23.29
C GLY A 81 -16.53 6.09 -22.58
N SER A 82 -17.33 7.02 -23.12
CA SER A 82 -17.61 8.29 -22.43
C SER A 82 -18.34 8.09 -21.11
N LEU A 83 -19.30 7.15 -21.04
CA LEU A 83 -19.97 6.80 -19.80
C LEU A 83 -19.00 6.23 -18.76
N LEU A 84 -18.03 5.42 -19.18
CA LEU A 84 -17.04 4.82 -18.28
C LEU A 84 -16.21 5.90 -17.58
N LEU A 85 -15.80 6.93 -18.32
CA LEU A 85 -15.09 8.08 -17.77
C LEU A 85 -15.92 8.84 -16.72
N VAL A 86 -17.24 8.94 -16.92
CA VAL A 86 -18.15 9.55 -15.94
C VAL A 86 -18.20 8.72 -14.65
N PHE A 87 -18.32 7.39 -14.75
CA PHE A 87 -18.32 6.50 -13.60
C PHE A 87 -17.00 6.55 -12.82
N TRP A 88 -15.86 6.60 -13.54
CA TRP A 88 -14.56 6.81 -12.92
C TRP A 88 -14.44 8.17 -12.24
N GLY A 89 -14.91 9.25 -12.87
CA GLY A 89 -14.91 10.58 -12.28
C GLY A 89 -15.71 10.64 -10.98
N ILE A 90 -16.90 10.02 -10.94
CA ILE A 90 -17.73 9.93 -9.74
C ILE A 90 -17.03 9.12 -8.64
N ALA A 91 -16.46 7.97 -9.00
CA ALA A 91 -15.71 7.13 -8.06
C ALA A 91 -14.53 7.88 -7.44
N LEU A 92 -13.71 8.51 -8.28
CA LEU A 92 -12.54 9.28 -7.88
C LEU A 92 -12.92 10.48 -7.01
N ALA A 93 -14.01 11.18 -7.33
CA ALA A 93 -14.51 12.27 -6.49
C ALA A 93 -14.85 11.79 -5.07
N VAL A 94 -15.53 10.64 -4.93
CA VAL A 94 -15.81 10.07 -3.61
C VAL A 94 -14.51 9.65 -2.91
N ILE A 95 -13.60 8.97 -3.62
CA ILE A 95 -12.30 8.53 -3.07
C ILE A 95 -11.49 9.70 -2.53
N PHE A 96 -11.41 10.81 -3.27
CA PHE A 96 -10.65 12.00 -2.87
C PHE A 96 -11.33 12.87 -1.82
N LEU A 97 -12.62 12.67 -1.55
CA LEU A 97 -13.31 13.27 -0.41
C LEU A 97 -13.12 12.49 0.89
N MET A 98 -12.87 11.18 0.82
CA MET A 98 -12.72 10.33 2.02
C MET A 98 -11.56 10.73 2.95
N PRO A 99 -10.41 11.26 2.50
CA PRO A 99 -9.37 11.74 3.42
C PRO A 99 -9.84 12.83 4.39
N LEU A 100 -10.91 13.56 4.08
CA LEU A 100 -11.51 14.53 5.00
C LEU A 100 -12.12 13.87 6.25
N ALA A 101 -12.44 12.58 6.16
CA ALA A 101 -12.90 11.75 7.28
C ALA A 101 -11.74 11.27 8.16
N PHE A 102 -10.49 11.35 7.71
CA PHE A 102 -9.35 10.93 8.52
C PHE A 102 -9.15 11.91 9.69
N PRO A 103 -8.90 11.41 10.92
CA PRO A 103 -8.61 12.28 12.05
C PRO A 103 -7.25 12.96 11.86
N SER A 104 -7.08 14.16 12.43
CA SER A 104 -5.78 14.82 12.51
C SER A 104 -4.96 14.11 13.58
N VAL A 105 -4.02 13.26 13.16
CA VAL A 105 -3.08 12.58 14.05
C VAL A 105 -1.71 13.18 13.76
N GLU A 106 -1.02 13.66 14.81
CA GLU A 106 0.40 13.98 14.69
C GLU A 106 1.13 12.66 14.43
N THR A 107 1.81 12.54 13.30
CA THR A 107 2.48 11.28 12.94
C THR A 107 3.90 11.57 12.50
N ALA A 108 4.85 11.01 13.22
CA ALA A 108 6.24 10.94 12.79
C ALA A 108 6.42 10.13 11.50
N SER A 109 7.31 10.60 10.63
CA SER A 109 7.67 9.91 9.39
C SER A 109 8.47 8.64 9.69
N PHE A 110 8.06 7.51 9.13
CA PHE A 110 8.79 6.25 9.27
C PHE A 110 9.76 6.07 8.09
N PHE A 111 11.05 5.88 8.39
CA PHE A 111 12.00 5.49 7.37
C PHE A 111 11.78 4.04 6.96
N SER A 112 11.61 3.79 5.67
CA SER A 112 11.67 2.44 5.12
C SER A 112 12.70 2.40 3.99
N THR A 113 13.48 1.32 3.96
CA THR A 113 14.46 1.02 2.91
C THR A 113 13.79 0.87 1.54
N SER A 114 12.49 0.54 1.51
CA SER A 114 11.70 0.45 0.29
C SER A 114 11.56 1.79 -0.46
N LEU A 115 11.66 2.93 0.24
CA LEU A 115 11.65 4.27 -0.37
C LEU A 115 12.84 4.53 -1.29
N ILE A 116 13.86 3.68 -1.22
CA ILE A 116 15.16 3.87 -1.87
C ILE A 116 15.52 2.69 -2.79
N LYS A 117 14.76 1.59 -2.73
CA LYS A 117 14.93 0.46 -3.66
C LYS A 117 14.63 0.96 -5.08
N ALA A 118 15.45 0.53 -6.05
CA ALA A 118 15.23 0.89 -7.45
C ALA A 118 13.81 0.48 -7.87
N LYS A 119 13.08 1.45 -8.45
CA LYS A 119 11.68 1.29 -8.87
C LYS A 119 11.54 0.12 -9.85
N GLU A 120 10.75 -0.88 -9.49
CA GLU A 120 10.22 -1.83 -10.46
C GLU A 120 9.28 -1.06 -11.40
N GLN A 121 9.69 -0.89 -12.64
CA GLN A 121 8.90 -0.17 -13.63
C GLN A 121 7.82 -1.12 -14.15
N VAL A 122 6.55 -0.74 -13.98
CA VAL A 122 5.46 -1.42 -14.69
C VAL A 122 5.61 -1.11 -16.16
N ASP A 123 5.93 -2.12 -16.97
CA ASP A 123 5.91 -1.99 -18.42
C ASP A 123 4.45 -1.97 -18.89
N PHE A 124 3.91 -0.76 -19.03
CA PHE A 124 2.56 -0.56 -19.53
C PHE A 124 2.41 -1.05 -20.97
N LEU A 125 3.47 -1.06 -21.77
CA LEU A 125 3.39 -1.56 -23.15
C LEU A 125 3.13 -3.07 -23.13
N GLU A 126 3.90 -3.83 -22.36
CA GLU A 126 3.71 -5.28 -22.24
C GLU A 126 2.38 -5.64 -21.55
N LEU A 127 1.93 -4.82 -20.60
CA LEU A 127 0.66 -5.03 -19.90
C LEU A 127 -0.56 -4.97 -20.83
N PHE A 128 -0.54 -4.09 -21.84
CA PHE A 128 -1.66 -3.90 -22.76
C PHE A 128 -1.44 -4.62 -24.11
N ILE A 129 -0.22 -4.62 -24.64
CA ILE A 129 0.12 -5.13 -25.97
C ILE A 129 1.07 -6.31 -25.83
N PRO A 130 0.55 -7.55 -25.79
CA PRO A 130 1.40 -8.72 -25.65
C PRO A 130 2.04 -9.11 -26.99
N SER A 131 3.27 -9.61 -26.95
CA SER A 131 3.88 -10.31 -28.09
C SER A 131 3.23 -11.69 -28.34
N ASN A 132 2.68 -12.30 -27.27
CA ASN A 132 1.99 -13.59 -27.32
C ASN A 132 0.71 -13.58 -26.47
N PRO A 133 -0.49 -13.48 -27.08
CA PRO A 133 -1.76 -13.44 -26.34
C PRO A 133 -2.08 -14.74 -25.59
N PHE A 134 -1.55 -15.89 -26.03
CA PHE A 134 -1.72 -17.16 -25.32
C PHE A 134 -0.89 -17.21 -24.04
N SER A 135 0.30 -16.62 -24.05
CA SER A 135 1.09 -16.43 -22.83
C SER A 135 0.36 -15.52 -21.83
N SER A 136 -0.23 -14.43 -22.32
CA SER A 136 -1.05 -13.54 -21.49
C SER A 136 -2.23 -14.26 -20.85
N LEU A 137 -2.90 -15.15 -21.60
CA LEU A 137 -3.97 -15.98 -21.07
C LEU A 137 -3.49 -16.99 -20.03
N ALA A 138 -2.32 -17.61 -20.24
CA ALA A 138 -1.76 -18.58 -19.31
C ALA A 138 -1.28 -17.94 -17.99
N ASN A 139 -0.86 -16.67 -18.04
CA ASN A 139 -0.29 -15.93 -16.90
C ASN A 139 -1.28 -14.92 -16.28
N ASP A 140 -2.59 -15.07 -16.51
CA ASP A 140 -3.64 -14.20 -15.96
C ASP A 140 -3.48 -12.70 -16.29
N VAL A 141 -2.85 -12.36 -17.43
CA VAL A 141 -2.70 -10.97 -17.91
C VAL A 141 -3.94 -10.53 -18.66
N ILE A 142 -5.00 -10.27 -17.90
CA ILE A 142 -6.36 -9.98 -18.41
C ILE A 142 -6.39 -8.81 -19.41
N PRO A 143 -5.76 -7.63 -19.18
CA PRO A 143 -5.88 -6.50 -20.10
C PRO A 143 -5.38 -6.83 -21.51
N ALA A 144 -4.25 -7.52 -21.61
CA ALA A 144 -3.67 -8.00 -22.85
C ALA A 144 -4.60 -9.00 -23.57
N SER A 145 -5.14 -9.98 -22.85
CA SER A 145 -6.11 -10.94 -23.39
C SER A 145 -7.38 -10.28 -23.91
N VAL A 146 -7.82 -9.20 -23.25
CA VAL A 146 -9.02 -8.45 -23.63
C VAL A 146 -8.77 -7.60 -24.86
N LEU A 147 -7.64 -6.87 -24.92
CA LEU A 147 -7.28 -6.10 -26.10
C LEU A 147 -7.18 -7.01 -27.33
N PHE A 148 -6.54 -8.17 -27.18
CA PHE A 148 -6.49 -9.19 -28.22
C PHE A 148 -7.89 -9.64 -28.64
N SER A 149 -8.77 -9.97 -27.69
CA SER A 149 -10.14 -10.41 -27.97
C SER A 149 -10.97 -9.34 -28.71
N ILE A 150 -10.81 -8.07 -28.32
CA ILE A 150 -11.45 -6.92 -28.98
C ILE A 150 -10.91 -6.77 -30.41
N ALA A 151 -9.59 -6.86 -30.60
CA ALA A 151 -8.96 -6.73 -31.91
C ALA A 151 -9.42 -7.85 -32.87
N VAL A 152 -9.49 -9.10 -32.39
CA VAL A 152 -10.04 -10.22 -33.16
C VAL A 152 -11.52 -10.00 -33.46
N GLY A 153 -12.33 -9.58 -32.48
CA GLY A 153 -13.73 -9.26 -32.67
C GLY A 153 -13.96 -8.18 -33.73
N ILE A 154 -13.20 -7.08 -33.69
CA ILE A 154 -13.24 -6.02 -34.71
C ILE A 154 -12.78 -6.56 -36.07
N GLY A 155 -11.72 -7.38 -36.10
CA GLY A 155 -11.23 -8.00 -37.33
C GLY A 155 -12.25 -8.91 -38.02
N LEU A 156 -13.17 -9.52 -37.27
CA LEU A 156 -14.29 -10.28 -37.83
C LEU A 156 -15.37 -9.41 -38.47
N ILE A 157 -15.42 -8.10 -38.14
CA ILE A 157 -16.40 -7.17 -38.73
C ILE A 157 -16.06 -6.96 -40.20
N GLY A 158 -16.92 -7.45 -41.09
CA GLY A 158 -16.78 -7.31 -42.55
C GLY A 158 -16.24 -8.54 -43.27
N ILE A 159 -15.85 -9.59 -42.55
CA ILE A 159 -15.48 -10.89 -43.15
C ILE A 159 -16.74 -11.62 -43.63
N LYS A 160 -16.70 -12.15 -44.87
CA LYS A 160 -17.77 -12.99 -45.44
C LYS A 160 -17.85 -14.31 -44.67
N GLU A 161 -19.06 -14.80 -44.43
CA GLU A 161 -19.30 -16.04 -43.67
C GLU A 161 -18.81 -16.05 -42.22
N LYS A 162 -18.61 -14.87 -41.60
CA LYS A 162 -18.23 -14.74 -40.18
C LYS A 162 -19.15 -15.49 -39.20
N HIS A 163 -20.41 -15.73 -39.60
CA HIS A 163 -21.40 -16.43 -38.79
C HIS A 163 -20.98 -17.86 -38.46
N ASN A 164 -20.30 -18.57 -39.36
CA ASN A 164 -19.83 -19.94 -39.11
C ASN A 164 -18.94 -20.01 -37.87
N LEU A 165 -17.94 -19.12 -37.78
CA LEU A 165 -17.04 -19.06 -36.62
C LEU A 165 -17.72 -18.47 -35.38
N ILE A 166 -18.51 -17.40 -35.55
CA ILE A 166 -19.16 -16.71 -34.43
C ILE A 166 -20.18 -17.61 -33.74
N ASP A 167 -20.94 -18.40 -34.49
CA ASP A 167 -21.97 -19.28 -33.93
C ASP A 167 -21.34 -20.48 -33.21
N ASP A 168 -20.27 -21.06 -33.76
CA ASP A 168 -19.48 -22.11 -33.09
C ASP A 168 -18.86 -21.60 -31.78
N LEU A 169 -18.26 -20.40 -31.81
CA LEU A 169 -17.73 -19.75 -30.61
C LEU A 169 -18.83 -19.41 -29.60
N ALA A 170 -20.03 -19.04 -30.05
CA ALA A 170 -21.17 -18.79 -29.17
C ALA A 170 -21.67 -20.07 -28.48
N ILE A 171 -21.66 -21.21 -29.17
CA ILE A 171 -21.95 -22.52 -28.58
C ILE A 171 -20.93 -22.85 -27.49
N LEU A 172 -19.64 -22.62 -27.77
CA LEU A 172 -18.56 -22.83 -26.80
C LEU A 172 -18.70 -21.91 -25.57
N ALA A 173 -19.00 -20.63 -25.78
CA ALA A 173 -19.29 -19.69 -24.69
C ALA A 173 -20.46 -20.16 -23.82
N THR A 174 -21.52 -20.70 -24.46
CA THR A 174 -22.68 -21.26 -23.75
C THR A 174 -22.30 -22.48 -22.92
N ALA A 175 -21.46 -23.37 -23.46
CA ALA A 175 -20.95 -24.53 -22.73
C ALA A 175 -20.12 -24.10 -21.51
N LEU A 176 -19.21 -23.13 -21.67
CA LEU A 176 -18.40 -22.58 -20.58
C LEU A 176 -19.27 -21.89 -19.52
N SER A 177 -20.30 -21.16 -19.92
CA SER A 177 -21.28 -20.55 -19.02
C SER A 177 -22.04 -21.61 -18.19
N ARG A 178 -22.41 -22.75 -18.79
CA ARG A 178 -23.03 -23.87 -18.05
C ARG A 178 -22.08 -24.46 -17.01
N VAL A 179 -20.79 -24.61 -17.34
CA VAL A 179 -19.78 -25.06 -16.37
C VAL A 179 -19.67 -24.04 -15.23
N ALA A 180 -19.58 -22.75 -15.54
CA ALA A 180 -19.53 -21.69 -14.52
C ALA A 180 -20.77 -21.73 -13.60
N ASN A 181 -21.97 -21.85 -14.17
CA ASN A 181 -23.24 -21.96 -13.43
C ASN A 181 -23.30 -23.22 -12.56
N PHE A 182 -22.70 -24.33 -12.99
CA PHE A 182 -22.59 -25.52 -12.13
C PHE A 182 -21.74 -25.23 -10.89
N VAL A 183 -20.59 -24.57 -11.05
CA VAL A 183 -19.71 -24.24 -9.93
C VAL A 183 -20.37 -23.26 -8.96
N VAL A 184 -21.30 -22.41 -9.42
CA VAL A 184 -22.09 -21.52 -8.55
C VAL A 184 -22.87 -22.29 -7.48
N TYR A 185 -23.33 -23.52 -7.73
CA TYR A 185 -24.00 -24.33 -6.69
C TYR A 185 -23.09 -24.73 -5.53
N LEU A 186 -21.77 -24.77 -5.75
CA LEU A 186 -20.77 -25.06 -4.71
C LEU A 186 -20.44 -23.83 -3.84
N THR A 187 -20.95 -22.64 -4.22
CA THR A 187 -20.64 -21.37 -3.57
C THR A 187 -20.85 -21.36 -2.06
N PRO A 188 -21.96 -21.88 -1.48
CA PRO A 188 -22.15 -21.86 -0.03
C PRO A 188 -21.01 -22.55 0.75
N ILE A 189 -20.50 -23.67 0.22
CA ILE A 189 -19.41 -24.44 0.83
C ILE A 189 -18.08 -23.71 0.66
N GLY A 190 -17.80 -23.22 -0.56
CA GLY A 190 -16.58 -22.45 -0.84
C GLY A 190 -16.50 -21.17 0.00
N VAL A 191 -17.61 -20.44 0.11
CA VAL A 191 -17.72 -19.21 0.93
C VAL A 191 -17.51 -19.50 2.41
N PHE A 192 -18.08 -20.58 2.94
CA PHE A 192 -17.84 -21.02 4.31
C PHE A 192 -16.34 -21.24 4.57
N ALA A 193 -15.67 -22.00 3.70
CA ALA A 193 -14.25 -22.32 3.84
C ALA A 193 -13.33 -21.09 3.77
N ILE A 194 -13.63 -20.17 2.84
CA ILE A 194 -12.89 -18.90 2.71
C ILE A 194 -13.14 -18.01 3.93
N ALA A 195 -14.38 -17.89 4.40
CA ALA A 195 -14.71 -17.05 5.55
C ALA A 195 -14.12 -17.60 6.86
N ALA A 196 -14.16 -18.92 7.07
CA ALA A 196 -13.60 -19.57 8.25
C ALA A 196 -12.08 -19.48 8.32
N SER A 197 -11.38 -19.81 7.23
CA SER A 197 -9.91 -19.70 7.22
C SER A 197 -9.45 -18.26 7.41
N ALA A 198 -10.14 -17.29 6.81
CA ALA A 198 -9.80 -15.89 6.94
C ALA A 198 -10.10 -15.31 8.33
N ALA A 199 -11.24 -15.65 8.94
CA ALA A 199 -11.58 -15.16 10.28
C ALA A 199 -10.72 -15.81 11.39
N GLY A 200 -10.23 -17.04 11.18
CA GLY A 200 -9.41 -17.76 12.16
C GLY A 200 -7.94 -17.34 12.23
N THR A 201 -7.43 -16.61 11.22
CA THR A 201 -6.01 -16.21 11.14
C THR A 201 -5.77 -14.71 11.39
N MET A 202 -6.81 -13.92 11.69
CA MET A 202 -6.67 -12.48 11.94
C MET A 202 -6.64 -12.18 13.45
N THR A 203 -5.68 -11.39 13.90
CA THR A 203 -5.64 -10.95 15.31
C THR A 203 -6.52 -9.70 15.53
N LEU A 204 -7.13 -9.58 16.72
CA LEU A 204 -7.95 -8.41 17.09
C LEU A 204 -7.14 -7.10 17.13
N GLU A 205 -5.84 -7.19 17.39
CA GLU A 205 -4.92 -6.05 17.49
C GLU A 205 -4.57 -5.45 16.11
N GLU A 206 -4.44 -6.28 15.07
CA GLU A 206 -4.21 -5.84 13.69
C GLU A 206 -5.39 -5.04 13.11
N ILE A 207 -6.62 -5.39 13.49
CA ILE A 207 -7.85 -4.68 13.06
C ILE A 207 -7.89 -3.27 13.66
N GLY A 208 -7.44 -3.09 14.90
CA GLY A 208 -7.42 -1.80 15.59
C GLY A 208 -6.58 -0.75 14.87
N ARG A 209 -5.41 -1.12 14.34
CA ARG A 209 -4.50 -0.19 13.64
C ARG A 209 -5.03 0.26 12.28
N LEU A 210 -5.94 -0.51 11.67
CA LEU A 210 -6.49 -0.27 10.34
C LEU A 210 -7.95 0.23 10.38
N GLN A 211 -8.47 0.55 11.56
CA GLN A 211 -9.86 0.98 11.76
C GLN A 211 -10.24 2.18 10.88
N VAL A 212 -9.35 3.16 10.72
CA VAL A 212 -9.58 4.36 9.90
C VAL A 212 -9.78 3.99 8.44
N TYR A 213 -8.93 3.09 7.93
CA TYR A 213 -9.03 2.61 6.56
C TYR A 213 -10.31 1.80 6.35
N PHE A 214 -10.61 0.84 7.23
CA PHE A 214 -11.82 0.01 7.08
C PHE A 214 -13.10 0.84 7.14
N ALA A 215 -13.21 1.75 8.12
CA ALA A 215 -14.39 2.58 8.28
C ALA A 215 -14.65 3.43 7.03
N THR A 216 -13.63 4.17 6.57
CA THR A 216 -13.75 5.05 5.39
C THR A 216 -13.96 4.27 4.10
N PHE A 217 -13.29 3.12 3.93
CA PHE A 217 -13.48 2.23 2.78
C PHE A 217 -14.90 1.68 2.70
N ILE A 218 -15.41 1.12 3.80
CA ILE A 218 -16.77 0.56 3.86
C ILE A 218 -17.80 1.68 3.62
N VAL A 219 -17.63 2.84 4.25
CA VAL A 219 -18.50 4.00 4.04
C VAL A 219 -18.54 4.41 2.57
N ALA A 220 -17.40 4.54 1.90
CA ALA A 220 -17.33 4.87 0.49
C ALA A 220 -18.03 3.81 -0.38
N VAL A 221 -17.82 2.52 -0.08
CA VAL A 221 -18.52 1.41 -0.74
C VAL A 221 -20.03 1.54 -0.57
N MET A 222 -20.52 1.76 0.65
CA MET A 222 -21.95 1.81 0.93
C MET A 222 -22.63 2.98 0.22
N ILE A 223 -21.99 4.16 0.25
CA ILE A 223 -22.51 5.36 -0.45
C ILE A 223 -22.54 5.12 -1.97
N LEU A 224 -21.45 4.60 -2.56
CA LEU A 224 -21.41 4.38 -4.01
C LEU A 224 -22.40 3.29 -4.44
N THR A 225 -22.45 2.18 -3.72
CA THR A 225 -23.27 0.99 -4.05
C THR A 225 -24.76 1.27 -3.87
N PHE A 226 -25.17 1.85 -2.74
CA PHE A 226 -26.60 1.93 -2.41
C PHE A 226 -27.19 3.31 -2.61
N TRP A 227 -26.39 4.35 -2.85
CA TRP A 227 -26.91 5.70 -3.06
C TRP A 227 -26.55 6.24 -4.44
N ILE A 228 -25.26 6.49 -4.70
CA ILE A 228 -24.83 7.28 -5.87
C ILE A 228 -25.12 6.54 -7.19
N LEU A 229 -24.69 5.29 -7.34
CA LEU A 229 -24.81 4.57 -8.61
C LEU A 229 -26.27 4.23 -8.97
N PRO A 230 -27.09 3.64 -8.08
CA PRO A 230 -28.49 3.34 -8.41
C PRO A 230 -29.31 4.60 -8.70
N MET A 231 -29.08 5.69 -7.96
CA MET A 231 -29.84 6.92 -8.11
C MET A 231 -29.44 7.72 -9.35
N LEU A 232 -28.17 7.63 -9.79
CA LEU A 232 -27.73 8.14 -11.09
C LEU A 232 -28.52 7.47 -12.22
N VAL A 233 -28.59 6.13 -12.22
CA VAL A 233 -29.34 5.38 -13.23
C VAL A 233 -30.83 5.68 -13.15
N ALA A 234 -31.43 5.70 -11.97
CA ALA A 234 -32.86 6.00 -11.79
C ALA A 234 -33.25 7.44 -12.19
N SER A 235 -32.29 8.35 -12.32
CA SER A 235 -32.51 9.74 -12.77
C SER A 235 -32.39 9.92 -14.29
N LEU A 236 -31.71 8.98 -14.96
CA LEU A 236 -31.38 9.04 -16.39
C LEU A 236 -32.11 7.98 -17.22
N THR A 237 -32.65 6.94 -16.58
CA THR A 237 -33.33 5.80 -17.20
C THR A 237 -34.76 5.68 -16.67
N PRO A 238 -35.65 4.92 -17.35
CA PRO A 238 -37.02 4.72 -16.89
C PRO A 238 -37.12 3.87 -15.62
N PHE A 239 -36.05 3.18 -15.23
CA PHE A 239 -36.01 2.29 -14.08
C PHE A 239 -36.09 3.04 -12.75
N THR A 240 -36.76 2.46 -11.77
CA THR A 240 -36.79 3.03 -10.42
C THR A 240 -35.63 2.53 -9.57
N TYR A 241 -35.28 3.30 -8.53
CA TYR A 241 -34.29 2.88 -7.54
C TYR A 241 -34.59 1.50 -6.94
N LYS A 242 -35.87 1.21 -6.67
CA LYS A 242 -36.30 -0.05 -6.07
C LYS A 242 -36.05 -1.23 -7.00
N ASP A 243 -36.24 -1.04 -8.30
CA ASP A 243 -36.02 -2.10 -9.28
C ASP A 243 -34.52 -2.41 -9.41
N ILE A 244 -33.68 -1.37 -9.48
CA ILE A 244 -32.22 -1.53 -9.59
C ILE A 244 -31.65 -2.27 -8.37
N VAL A 245 -31.99 -1.84 -7.15
CA VAL A 245 -31.48 -2.48 -5.92
C VAL A 245 -32.14 -3.84 -5.69
N GLY A 246 -33.42 -3.99 -6.01
CA GLY A 246 -34.16 -5.24 -5.87
C GLY A 246 -33.60 -6.34 -6.77
N THR A 247 -33.44 -6.05 -8.06
CA THR A 247 -32.95 -7.01 -9.06
C THR A 247 -31.47 -7.32 -8.86
N SER A 248 -30.65 -6.39 -8.37
CA SER A 248 -29.22 -6.64 -8.11
C SER A 248 -28.93 -7.47 -6.85
N LYS A 249 -29.89 -7.66 -5.95
CA LYS A 249 -29.70 -8.27 -4.62
C LYS A 249 -28.96 -9.60 -4.66
N ASP A 250 -29.38 -10.52 -5.53
CA ASP A 250 -28.83 -11.88 -5.56
C ASP A 250 -27.37 -11.88 -6.04
N ALA A 251 -27.06 -11.05 -7.03
CA ALA A 251 -25.69 -10.81 -7.51
C ALA A 251 -24.83 -10.15 -6.43
N LEU A 252 -25.32 -9.09 -5.78
CA LEU A 252 -24.57 -8.36 -4.76
C LEU A 252 -24.22 -9.23 -3.55
N VAL A 253 -25.18 -10.01 -3.03
CA VAL A 253 -24.95 -10.91 -1.89
C VAL A 253 -23.94 -12.00 -2.26
N THR A 254 -24.08 -12.59 -3.45
CA THR A 254 -23.13 -13.59 -3.96
C THR A 254 -21.73 -13.00 -4.13
N GLY A 255 -21.64 -11.79 -4.67
CA GLY A 255 -20.37 -11.09 -4.90
C GLY A 255 -19.66 -10.72 -3.60
N PHE A 256 -20.41 -10.21 -2.62
CA PHE A 256 -19.88 -9.89 -1.30
C PHE A 256 -19.36 -11.14 -0.58
N ALA A 257 -20.11 -12.24 -0.64
CA ALA A 257 -19.75 -13.47 0.03
C ALA A 257 -18.56 -14.19 -0.63
N THR A 258 -18.35 -14.01 -1.92
CA THR A 258 -17.25 -14.68 -2.65
C THR A 258 -16.01 -13.81 -2.82
N GLY A 259 -16.15 -12.49 -2.79
CA GLY A 259 -15.06 -11.55 -3.04
C GLY A 259 -14.50 -11.63 -4.47
N LYS A 260 -15.25 -12.18 -5.43
CA LYS A 260 -14.80 -12.29 -6.83
C LYS A 260 -15.91 -11.84 -7.76
N LEU A 261 -15.69 -10.71 -8.43
CA LEU A 261 -16.64 -10.11 -9.36
C LEU A 261 -17.00 -11.02 -10.54
N PHE A 262 -16.05 -11.84 -10.97
CA PHE A 262 -16.23 -12.84 -12.02
C PHE A 262 -17.41 -13.78 -11.81
N ILE A 263 -17.67 -14.17 -10.54
CA ILE A 263 -18.69 -15.18 -10.20
C ILE A 263 -20.11 -14.65 -10.47
N ILE A 264 -20.29 -13.35 -10.34
CA ILE A 264 -21.61 -12.73 -10.43
C ILE A 264 -21.94 -12.25 -11.84
N LEU A 265 -21.00 -12.34 -12.78
CA LEU A 265 -21.17 -11.84 -14.15
C LEU A 265 -22.40 -12.46 -14.87
N PRO A 266 -22.63 -13.79 -14.84
CA PRO A 266 -23.82 -14.38 -15.48
C PRO A 266 -25.12 -13.93 -14.81
N ILE A 267 -25.10 -13.77 -13.48
CA ILE A 267 -26.25 -13.29 -12.70
C ILE A 267 -26.56 -11.84 -13.09
N LEU A 268 -25.53 -11.00 -13.27
CA LEU A 268 -25.69 -9.61 -13.70
C LEU A 268 -26.28 -9.51 -15.11
N ILE A 269 -25.84 -10.35 -16.05
CA ILE A 269 -26.40 -10.42 -17.41
C ILE A 269 -27.89 -10.76 -17.34
N GLN A 270 -28.26 -11.84 -16.64
CA GLN A 270 -29.65 -12.26 -16.49
C GLN A 270 -30.50 -11.16 -15.84
N ASN A 271 -30.02 -10.59 -14.73
CA ASN A 271 -30.70 -9.51 -14.01
C ASN A 271 -30.96 -8.27 -14.88
N CYS A 272 -30.02 -7.91 -15.75
CA CYS A 272 -30.22 -6.81 -16.69
C CYS A 272 -31.30 -7.17 -17.74
N ASN A 273 -31.23 -8.37 -18.33
CA ASN A 273 -32.20 -8.84 -19.31
C ASN A 273 -33.62 -8.89 -18.74
N ASP A 274 -33.80 -9.49 -17.54
CA ASP A 274 -35.09 -9.58 -16.86
C ASP A 274 -35.69 -8.19 -16.58
N LEU A 275 -34.85 -7.21 -16.22
CA LEU A 275 -35.32 -5.84 -15.93
C LEU A 275 -35.79 -5.11 -17.19
N PHE A 276 -35.10 -5.31 -18.34
CA PHE A 276 -35.56 -4.77 -19.63
C PHE A 276 -36.86 -5.42 -20.11
N GLU A 277 -37.01 -6.74 -19.89
CA GLU A 277 -38.23 -7.48 -20.23
C GLU A 277 -39.44 -6.98 -19.42
N GLN A 278 -39.28 -6.75 -18.11
CA GLN A 278 -40.35 -6.24 -17.23
C GLN A 278 -40.94 -4.90 -17.69
N TYR A 279 -40.11 -4.02 -18.25
CA TYR A 279 -40.54 -2.70 -18.72
C TYR A 279 -41.14 -2.73 -20.14
N LYS A 280 -41.27 -3.91 -20.78
CA LYS A 280 -41.76 -4.10 -22.15
C LYS A 280 -41.08 -3.20 -23.18
N GLN A 281 -39.80 -2.89 -22.97
CA GLN A 281 -38.99 -2.09 -23.90
C GLN A 281 -38.10 -2.99 -24.75
N GLU A 282 -38.71 -3.93 -25.46
CA GLU A 282 -38.01 -4.75 -26.46
C GLU A 282 -37.70 -3.92 -27.71
N HIS A 283 -36.53 -3.30 -27.75
CA HIS A 283 -35.83 -3.17 -29.03
C HIS A 283 -35.15 -4.51 -29.33
N LYS A 284 -35.20 -4.94 -30.59
CA LYS A 284 -34.68 -6.22 -31.13
C LYS A 284 -33.27 -6.60 -30.64
N ASP A 285 -32.47 -5.61 -30.21
CA ASP A 285 -31.05 -5.76 -29.93
C ASP A 285 -30.68 -5.54 -28.44
N THR A 286 -31.66 -5.35 -27.55
CA THR A 286 -31.41 -4.99 -26.13
C THR A 286 -30.65 -6.08 -25.36
N ALA A 287 -31.09 -7.34 -25.48
CA ALA A 287 -30.42 -8.48 -24.86
C ALA A 287 -29.01 -8.68 -25.42
N SER A 288 -28.83 -8.48 -26.73
CA SER A 288 -27.54 -8.54 -27.41
C SER A 288 -26.55 -7.52 -26.82
N PHE A 289 -26.98 -6.27 -26.59
CA PHE A 289 -26.11 -5.26 -25.99
C PHE A 289 -25.73 -5.57 -24.53
N VAL A 290 -26.64 -6.11 -23.73
CA VAL A 290 -26.33 -6.53 -22.35
C VAL A 290 -25.27 -7.63 -22.32
N ASP A 291 -25.42 -8.64 -23.17
CA ASP A 291 -24.49 -9.76 -23.31
C ASP A 291 -23.09 -9.31 -23.78
N ILE A 292 -23.00 -8.17 -24.48
CA ILE A 292 -21.74 -7.58 -24.95
C ILE A 292 -21.13 -6.65 -23.89
N ILE A 293 -21.93 -5.74 -23.32
CA ILE A 293 -21.45 -4.67 -22.45
C ILE A 293 -20.91 -5.22 -21.14
N VAL A 294 -21.60 -6.19 -20.53
CA VAL A 294 -21.20 -6.73 -19.22
C VAL A 294 -19.79 -7.36 -19.28
N PRO A 295 -19.47 -8.28 -20.22
CA PRO A 295 -18.10 -8.80 -20.37
C PRO A 295 -17.09 -7.74 -20.77
N VAL A 296 -17.43 -6.78 -21.64
CA VAL A 296 -16.51 -5.70 -22.05
C VAL A 296 -16.13 -4.85 -20.84
N SER A 297 -17.12 -4.34 -20.11
CA SER A 297 -16.93 -3.42 -19.00
C SER A 297 -16.22 -4.03 -17.80
N PHE A 298 -16.38 -5.34 -17.59
CA PHE A 298 -15.68 -6.07 -16.54
C PHE A 298 -14.15 -5.92 -16.60
N ASN A 299 -13.59 -5.78 -17.80
CA ASN A 299 -12.15 -5.72 -18.01
C ASN A 299 -11.55 -4.33 -17.76
N PHE A 300 -12.39 -3.32 -17.69
CA PHE A 300 -11.97 -1.99 -17.29
C PHE A 300 -11.94 -1.89 -15.76
N PRO A 301 -11.04 -1.06 -15.17
CA PRO A 301 -11.04 -0.81 -13.74
C PRO A 301 -12.43 -0.46 -13.21
N THR A 302 -13.03 -1.39 -12.47
CA THR A 302 -14.35 -1.15 -11.87
C THR A 302 -14.21 -0.19 -10.70
N THR A 303 -15.31 0.48 -10.32
CA THR A 303 -15.31 1.39 -9.17
C THR A 303 -14.82 0.70 -7.88
N GLY A 304 -15.09 -0.60 -7.70
CA GLY A 304 -14.54 -1.39 -6.60
C GLY A 304 -13.01 -1.50 -6.62
N LYS A 305 -12.42 -1.68 -7.81
CA LYS A 305 -10.96 -1.70 -7.98
C LYS A 305 -10.36 -0.31 -7.81
N LEU A 306 -11.03 0.74 -8.29
CA LEU A 306 -10.61 2.13 -8.08
C LEU A 306 -10.55 2.51 -6.60
N LEU A 307 -11.45 1.96 -5.77
CA LEU A 307 -11.44 2.24 -4.34
C LEU A 307 -10.15 1.82 -3.63
N THR A 308 -9.32 0.97 -4.26
CA THR A 308 -7.98 0.66 -3.76
C THR A 308 -7.06 1.89 -3.75
N LEU A 309 -7.33 2.94 -4.52
CA LEU A 309 -6.61 4.22 -4.42
C LEU A 309 -6.83 4.89 -3.05
N LEU A 310 -7.94 4.62 -2.36
CA LEU A 310 -8.15 5.07 -0.99
C LEU A 310 -7.11 4.48 -0.03
N PHE A 311 -6.60 3.28 -0.32
CA PHE A 311 -5.50 2.69 0.46
C PHE A 311 -4.23 3.52 0.33
N ILE A 312 -3.91 4.00 -0.87
CA ILE A 312 -2.75 4.87 -1.10
C ILE A 312 -2.88 6.16 -0.29
N LEU A 313 -4.06 6.79 -0.30
CA LEU A 313 -4.34 7.98 0.50
C LEU A 313 -4.27 7.70 2.00
N PHE A 314 -4.77 6.54 2.43
CA PHE A 314 -4.66 6.08 3.82
C PHE A 314 -3.21 5.87 4.22
N CYS A 315 -2.39 5.18 3.44
CA CYS A 315 -0.96 4.96 3.75
C CYS A 315 -0.19 6.28 3.80
N ALA A 316 -0.53 7.22 2.93
CA ALA A 316 0.04 8.55 2.95
C ALA A 316 -0.28 9.25 4.27
N TRP A 317 -1.55 9.28 4.66
CA TRP A 317 -1.98 9.83 5.96
C TRP A 317 -1.37 9.07 7.15
N PHE A 318 -1.35 7.75 7.11
CA PHE A 318 -0.85 6.87 8.18
C PHE A 318 0.65 7.03 8.45
N THR A 319 1.41 7.41 7.43
CA THR A 319 2.85 7.71 7.55
C THR A 319 3.14 9.19 7.77
N GLY A 320 2.12 10.02 7.96
CA GLY A 320 2.25 11.49 8.06
C GLY A 320 2.45 12.20 6.73
N ASN A 321 2.62 11.46 5.64
CA ASN A 321 2.89 11.95 4.31
C ASN A 321 1.61 12.24 3.51
N ALA A 322 0.60 12.89 4.11
CA ALA A 322 -0.72 13.06 3.47
C ALA A 322 -0.61 13.65 2.06
N VAL A 323 -1.29 13.03 1.08
CA VAL A 323 -1.20 13.45 -0.33
C VAL A 323 -1.86 14.82 -0.50
N SER A 324 -1.08 15.79 -0.99
CA SER A 324 -1.59 17.11 -1.36
C SER A 324 -2.68 17.02 -2.44
N VAL A 325 -3.69 17.89 -2.35
CA VAL A 325 -4.76 18.00 -3.35
C VAL A 325 -4.19 18.30 -4.75
N THR A 326 -3.04 18.98 -4.84
CA THR A 326 -2.37 19.25 -6.12
C THR A 326 -1.85 17.98 -6.80
N ALA A 327 -1.61 16.91 -6.06
CA ALA A 327 -1.15 15.62 -6.58
C ALA A 327 -2.31 14.70 -6.99
N TYR A 328 -3.57 15.05 -6.71
CA TYR A 328 -4.73 14.20 -7.02
C TYR A 328 -4.93 13.95 -8.53
N PRO A 329 -4.73 14.94 -9.43
CA PRO A 329 -4.80 14.68 -10.86
C PRO A 329 -3.75 13.66 -11.33
N TYR A 330 -2.52 13.78 -10.82
CA TYR A 330 -1.45 12.81 -11.10
C TYR A 330 -1.80 11.42 -10.58
N LEU A 331 -2.22 11.31 -9.31
CA LEU A 331 -2.66 10.05 -8.70
C LEU A 331 -3.84 9.42 -9.44
N SER A 332 -4.77 10.22 -9.95
CA SER A 332 -5.90 9.74 -10.75
C SER A 332 -5.43 9.09 -12.04
N PHE A 333 -4.57 9.77 -12.79
CA PHE A 333 -4.08 9.30 -14.08
C PHE A 333 -3.25 8.02 -13.94
N ILE A 334 -2.26 8.04 -13.04
CA ILE A 334 -1.37 6.89 -12.82
C ILE A 334 -2.10 5.75 -12.10
N GLY A 335 -3.03 6.09 -11.20
CA GLY A 335 -3.88 5.15 -10.46
C GLY A 335 -4.79 4.36 -11.39
N VAL A 336 -5.63 5.04 -12.17
CA VAL A 336 -6.53 4.36 -13.13
C VAL A 336 -5.73 3.49 -14.11
N SER A 337 -4.60 4.01 -14.63
CA SER A 337 -3.76 3.28 -15.59
C SER A 337 -3.12 2.04 -14.99
N SER A 338 -2.53 2.14 -13.79
CA SER A 338 -1.91 0.99 -13.11
C SER A 338 -2.94 -0.05 -12.68
N LEU A 339 -4.17 0.35 -12.36
CA LEU A 339 -5.24 -0.56 -11.97
C LEU A 339 -5.81 -1.39 -13.14
N PHE A 340 -5.29 -1.26 -14.35
CA PHE A 340 -5.48 -2.31 -15.36
C PHE A 340 -4.65 -3.57 -15.00
N ALA A 341 -3.47 -3.41 -14.39
CA ALA A 341 -2.69 -4.51 -13.85
C ALA A 341 -3.38 -5.18 -12.65
N SER A 342 -2.83 -6.29 -12.15
CA SER A 342 -3.28 -6.86 -10.88
C SER A 342 -3.09 -5.85 -9.74
N THR A 343 -3.95 -5.89 -8.73
CA THR A 343 -3.79 -5.04 -7.54
C THR A 343 -2.44 -5.27 -6.85
N ASP A 344 -1.92 -6.49 -6.98
CA ASP A 344 -0.70 -6.93 -6.32
C ASP A 344 0.54 -6.30 -6.95
N MET A 345 0.47 -5.92 -8.23
CA MET A 345 1.50 -5.10 -8.89
C MET A 345 1.21 -3.59 -8.78
N ALA A 346 -0.06 -3.21 -8.95
CA ALA A 346 -0.45 -1.80 -9.01
C ALA A 346 -0.21 -1.06 -7.68
N ILE A 347 -0.55 -1.68 -6.53
CA ILE A 347 -0.47 -1.01 -5.23
C ILE A 347 0.97 -0.71 -4.82
N PRO A 348 1.93 -1.67 -4.82
CA PRO A 348 3.33 -1.36 -4.54
C PRO A 348 3.90 -0.27 -5.46
N PHE A 349 3.58 -0.35 -6.75
CA PHE A 349 3.98 0.66 -7.74
C PHE A 349 3.42 2.06 -7.41
N LEU A 350 2.15 2.14 -7.03
CA LEU A 350 1.51 3.41 -6.67
C LEU A 350 2.06 3.98 -5.36
N LEU A 351 2.35 3.14 -4.36
CA LEU A 351 3.00 3.57 -3.12
C LEU A 351 4.36 4.19 -3.43
N ASP A 352 5.22 3.49 -4.18
CA ASP A 352 6.53 4.01 -4.56
C ASP A 352 6.43 5.29 -5.43
N SER A 353 5.50 5.33 -6.38
CA SER A 353 5.29 6.51 -7.22
C SER A 353 4.85 7.74 -6.42
N MET A 354 4.17 7.54 -5.29
CA MET A 354 3.77 8.60 -4.36
C MET A 354 4.79 8.85 -3.25
N GLN A 355 5.97 8.22 -3.30
CA GLN A 355 7.01 8.30 -2.24
C GLN A 355 6.50 7.82 -0.88
N ILE A 356 5.68 6.79 -0.88
CA ILE A 356 5.17 6.10 0.30
C ILE A 356 5.87 4.73 0.36
N PRO A 357 6.28 4.25 1.55
CA PRO A 357 6.92 2.94 1.67
C PRO A 357 6.08 1.82 1.06
N SER A 358 6.66 1.06 0.12
CA SER A 358 5.94 -0.04 -0.54
C SER A 358 5.73 -1.24 0.38
N ASP A 359 6.49 -1.35 1.48
CA ASP A 359 6.29 -2.35 2.54
C ASP A 359 4.89 -2.28 3.17
N LEU A 360 4.23 -1.11 3.13
CA LEU A 360 2.84 -0.94 3.59
C LEU A 360 1.86 -1.78 2.76
N TYR A 361 2.25 -2.27 1.58
CA TYR A 361 1.47 -3.26 0.84
C TYR A 361 1.15 -4.51 1.68
N GLN A 362 1.96 -4.86 2.67
CA GLN A 362 1.61 -5.94 3.61
C GLN A 362 0.30 -5.64 4.38
N LEU A 363 0.06 -4.38 4.75
CA LEU A 363 -1.21 -3.95 5.34
C LEU A 363 -2.37 -4.10 4.35
N PHE A 364 -2.13 -3.86 3.05
CA PHE A 364 -3.13 -4.10 2.02
C PHE A 364 -3.50 -5.59 1.94
N ILE A 365 -2.51 -6.49 1.94
CA ILE A 365 -2.74 -7.94 1.92
C ILE A 365 -3.59 -8.36 3.12
N LEU A 366 -3.24 -7.89 4.32
CA LEU A 366 -3.99 -8.18 5.56
C LEU A 366 -5.45 -7.71 5.46
N THR A 367 -5.68 -6.52 4.90
CA THR A 367 -7.05 -5.98 4.73
C THR A 367 -7.81 -6.63 3.58
N GLY A 368 -7.11 -7.33 2.68
CA GLY A 368 -7.64 -7.88 1.44
C GLY A 368 -8.82 -8.83 1.65
N ILE A 369 -8.89 -9.51 2.80
CA ILE A 369 -10.00 -10.40 3.16
C ILE A 369 -11.34 -9.65 3.18
N VAL A 370 -11.37 -8.49 3.83
CA VAL A 370 -12.59 -7.69 4.01
C VAL A 370 -12.79 -6.79 2.79
N ASN A 371 -11.73 -6.10 2.36
CA ASN A 371 -11.82 -5.12 1.28
C ASN A 371 -12.23 -5.73 -0.04
N ARG A 372 -11.74 -6.94 -0.36
CA ARG A 372 -12.11 -7.62 -1.61
C ARG A 372 -13.63 -7.91 -1.67
N ARG A 373 -14.27 -8.18 -0.53
CA ARG A 373 -15.71 -8.45 -0.44
C ARG A 373 -16.54 -7.20 -0.71
N PHE A 374 -16.23 -6.11 -0.01
CA PHE A 374 -16.87 -4.82 -0.21
C PHE A 374 -16.58 -4.20 -1.59
N ALA A 375 -15.34 -4.33 -2.08
CA ALA A 375 -14.99 -3.93 -3.44
C ALA A 375 -15.78 -4.70 -4.50
N THR A 376 -16.00 -6.01 -4.29
CA THR A 376 -16.79 -6.83 -5.22
C THR A 376 -18.26 -6.44 -5.19
N LEU A 377 -18.82 -6.14 -4.01
CA LEU A 377 -20.18 -5.60 -3.86
C LEU A 377 -20.34 -4.33 -4.72
N LEU A 378 -19.43 -3.37 -4.56
CA LEU A 378 -19.45 -2.12 -5.33
C LEU A 378 -19.26 -2.36 -6.82
N ALA A 379 -18.33 -3.23 -7.20
CA ALA A 379 -18.08 -3.55 -8.60
C ALA A 379 -19.28 -4.23 -9.27
N GLY A 380 -20.01 -5.08 -8.55
CA GLY A 380 -21.25 -5.69 -9.06
C GLY A 380 -22.33 -4.67 -9.36
N MET A 381 -22.55 -3.72 -8.43
CA MET A 381 -23.48 -2.62 -8.66
C MET A 381 -23.01 -1.70 -9.79
N ASN A 382 -21.71 -1.38 -9.84
CA ASN A 382 -21.10 -0.60 -10.92
C ASN A 382 -21.35 -1.24 -12.28
N LEU A 383 -21.10 -2.54 -12.45
CA LEU A 383 -21.36 -3.22 -13.73
C LEU A 383 -22.83 -3.22 -14.09
N LEU A 384 -23.73 -3.52 -13.15
CA LEU A 384 -25.18 -3.50 -13.40
C LEU A 384 -25.64 -2.11 -13.84
N THR A 385 -25.31 -1.08 -13.07
CA THR A 385 -25.73 0.30 -13.33
C THR A 385 -25.10 0.86 -14.61
N PHE A 386 -23.83 0.54 -14.86
CA PHE A 386 -23.15 0.88 -16.10
C PHE A 386 -23.85 0.24 -17.29
N THR A 387 -24.13 -1.06 -17.25
CA THR A 387 -24.77 -1.79 -18.34
C THR A 387 -26.16 -1.25 -18.62
N LEU A 388 -27.01 -1.08 -17.60
CA LEU A 388 -28.36 -0.54 -17.79
C LEU A 388 -28.32 0.83 -18.48
N LEU A 389 -27.47 1.73 -17.99
CA LEU A 389 -27.37 3.08 -18.54
C LEU A 389 -26.74 3.08 -19.94
N ALA A 390 -25.67 2.31 -20.16
CA ALA A 390 -25.03 2.19 -21.47
C ALA A 390 -25.99 1.63 -22.52
N THR A 391 -26.73 0.57 -22.19
CA THR A 391 -27.75 0.00 -23.07
C THR A 391 -28.83 1.04 -23.39
N CYS A 392 -29.39 1.75 -22.40
CA CYS A 392 -30.36 2.82 -22.64
C CYS A 392 -29.80 3.96 -23.52
N VAL A 393 -28.53 4.34 -23.33
CA VAL A 393 -27.85 5.39 -24.12
C VAL A 393 -27.66 4.95 -25.59
N ILE A 394 -27.44 3.65 -25.83
CA ILE A 394 -27.26 3.08 -27.17
C ILE A 394 -28.60 2.89 -27.87
N THR A 395 -29.59 2.31 -27.19
CA THR A 395 -30.93 2.03 -27.74
C THR A 395 -31.85 3.25 -27.78
N GLY A 396 -31.44 4.38 -27.22
CA GLY A 396 -32.22 5.62 -27.22
C GLY A 396 -33.34 5.67 -26.18
N LEU A 397 -33.32 4.76 -25.20
CA LEU A 397 -34.33 4.65 -24.12
C LEU A 397 -34.04 5.60 -22.92
N LEU A 398 -33.17 6.60 -23.11
CA LEU A 398 -32.85 7.60 -22.08
C LEU A 398 -34.09 8.44 -21.73
N SER A 399 -34.40 8.55 -20.44
CA SER A 399 -35.46 9.42 -19.93
C SER A 399 -34.91 10.33 -18.84
N ILE A 400 -34.25 11.40 -19.27
CA ILE A 400 -33.60 12.35 -18.37
C ILE A 400 -34.64 13.18 -17.62
N ASN A 401 -34.70 13.01 -16.31
CA ASN A 401 -35.54 13.84 -15.45
C ASN A 401 -34.68 14.88 -14.72
N TRP A 402 -34.54 16.07 -15.29
CA TRP A 402 -33.73 17.16 -14.75
C TRP A 402 -34.08 17.55 -13.31
N ARG A 403 -35.36 17.49 -12.93
CA ARG A 403 -35.78 17.78 -11.54
C ARG A 403 -35.29 16.72 -10.56
N ARG A 404 -35.37 15.43 -10.95
CA ARG A 404 -34.83 14.33 -10.12
C ARG A 404 -33.32 14.39 -10.06
N LEU A 405 -32.65 14.64 -11.19
CA LEU A 405 -31.19 14.73 -11.28
C LEU A 405 -30.62 15.83 -10.38
N PHE A 406 -31.21 17.04 -10.40
CA PHE A 406 -30.76 18.15 -9.54
C PHE A 406 -30.98 17.85 -8.05
N ARG A 407 -32.16 17.31 -7.69
CA ARG A 407 -32.43 16.89 -6.30
C ARG A 407 -31.46 15.81 -5.85
N PHE A 408 -31.17 14.83 -6.71
CA PHE A 408 -30.19 13.78 -6.45
C PHE A 408 -28.79 14.36 -6.23
N ALA A 409 -28.33 15.26 -7.10
CA ALA A 409 -27.02 15.88 -6.97
C ALA A 409 -26.89 16.62 -5.62
N LEU A 410 -27.88 17.44 -5.27
CA LEU A 410 -27.92 18.17 -4.00
C LEU A 410 -27.93 17.22 -2.79
N LEU A 411 -28.81 16.22 -2.79
CA LEU A 411 -28.90 15.24 -1.71
C LEU A 411 -27.63 14.41 -1.57
N SER A 412 -26.97 14.06 -2.68
CA SER A 412 -25.72 13.31 -2.66
C SER A 412 -24.59 14.10 -2.04
N VAL A 413 -24.50 15.41 -2.29
CA VAL A 413 -23.54 16.28 -1.62
C VAL A 413 -23.83 16.33 -0.12
N ILE A 414 -25.08 16.55 0.28
CA ILE A 414 -25.49 16.61 1.70
C ILE A 414 -25.18 15.30 2.43
N ILE A 415 -25.55 14.16 1.84
CA ILE A 415 -25.30 12.84 2.42
C ILE A 415 -23.81 12.56 2.50
N THR A 416 -23.04 12.86 1.45
CA THR A 416 -21.59 12.64 1.46
C THR A 416 -20.91 13.48 2.53
N VAL A 417 -21.24 14.77 2.63
CA VAL A 417 -20.71 15.67 3.68
C VAL A 417 -21.10 15.18 5.07
N GLY A 418 -22.37 14.82 5.29
CA GLY A 418 -22.87 14.33 6.56
C GLY A 418 -22.19 13.03 6.99
N VAL A 419 -22.02 12.08 6.07
CA VAL A 419 -21.38 10.79 6.35
C VAL A 419 -19.86 10.95 6.55
N VAL A 420 -19.18 11.77 5.76
CA VAL A 420 -17.74 12.08 5.95
C VAL A 420 -17.52 12.74 7.31
N GLY A 421 -18.32 13.75 7.66
CA GLY A 421 -18.25 14.42 8.95
C GLY A 421 -18.58 13.50 10.13
N GLY A 422 -19.63 12.67 10.00
CA GLY A 422 -19.98 11.67 11.01
C GLY A 422 -18.91 10.59 11.19
N THR A 423 -18.32 10.13 10.09
CA THR A 423 -17.20 9.16 10.13
C THR A 423 -15.98 9.78 10.82
N ARG A 424 -15.63 11.02 10.49
CA ARG A 424 -14.56 11.77 11.17
C ARG A 424 -14.80 11.87 12.67
N PHE A 425 -16.03 12.22 13.06
CA PHE A 425 -16.42 12.33 14.46
C PHE A 425 -16.20 11.01 15.19
N VAL A 426 -16.77 9.90 14.69
CA VAL A 426 -16.60 8.57 15.29
C VAL A 426 -15.12 8.17 15.37
N LEU A 427 -14.37 8.37 14.29
CA LEU A 427 -12.95 8.04 14.27
C LEU A 427 -12.12 8.89 15.24
N SER A 428 -12.49 10.16 15.48
CA SER A 428 -11.77 11.02 16.43
C SER A 428 -11.84 10.54 17.88
N PHE A 429 -12.93 9.85 18.27
CA PHE A 429 -13.06 9.25 19.60
C PHE A 429 -12.41 7.86 19.71
N SER A 430 -12.36 7.11 18.60
CA SER A 430 -11.81 5.75 18.59
C SER A 430 -10.31 5.70 18.29
N ALA A 431 -9.75 6.75 17.67
CA ALA A 431 -8.35 6.82 17.24
C ALA A 431 -7.43 7.59 18.20
N THR A 432 -7.92 7.97 19.39
CA THR A 432 -7.21 8.86 20.34
C THR A 432 -5.94 8.24 20.93
N ASP A 433 -5.76 6.91 20.85
CA ASP A 433 -4.57 6.20 21.34
C ASP A 433 -3.50 5.93 20.26
N ALA A 434 -3.65 6.45 19.03
CA ALA A 434 -2.73 6.12 17.93
C ALA A 434 -1.34 6.79 18.04
N TYR A 435 -1.15 7.78 18.92
CA TYR A 435 0.15 8.40 19.14
C TYR A 435 0.73 8.04 20.51
N SER A 436 1.48 6.94 20.52
CA SER A 436 2.36 6.51 21.61
C SER A 436 3.75 6.19 21.06
N LYS A 437 4.20 6.89 20.02
CA LYS A 437 5.42 6.54 19.27
C LYS A 437 6.69 7.09 19.91
N ASP A 438 6.59 8.22 20.59
CA ASP A 438 7.55 8.67 21.60
C ASP A 438 7.73 7.57 22.67
N LYS A 439 6.63 6.94 23.09
CA LYS A 439 6.67 5.80 24.03
C LYS A 439 7.42 4.61 23.46
N VAL A 440 7.42 4.36 22.14
CA VAL A 440 8.17 3.24 21.53
C VAL A 440 9.68 3.41 21.69
N LEU A 441 10.22 4.61 21.44
CA LEU A 441 11.64 4.88 21.73
C LEU A 441 11.90 4.88 23.23
N ALA A 442 11.01 5.49 24.01
CA ALA A 442 11.13 5.57 25.45
C ALA A 442 11.02 4.22 26.19
N SER A 443 10.34 3.24 25.59
CA SER A 443 10.19 1.87 26.11
C SER A 443 11.03 0.87 25.32
N MET A 444 12.03 1.33 24.57
CA MET A 444 12.93 0.42 23.87
C MET A 444 13.78 -0.33 24.90
N HIS A 445 13.85 -1.64 24.75
CA HIS A 445 14.69 -2.53 25.54
C HIS A 445 15.53 -3.41 24.61
N LEU A 446 16.60 -3.99 25.14
CA LEU A 446 17.43 -4.95 24.41
C LEU A 446 16.61 -6.18 24.05
N LEU A 447 16.86 -6.75 22.87
CA LEU A 447 16.12 -7.91 22.37
C LEU A 447 16.60 -9.22 23.00
N ASN A 448 17.88 -9.26 23.42
CA ASN A 448 18.49 -10.41 24.05
C ASN A 448 18.98 -10.07 25.46
N ASP A 449 19.20 -11.12 26.26
CA ASP A 449 19.80 -10.99 27.58
C ASP A 449 21.17 -10.29 27.49
N PRO A 450 21.37 -9.15 28.19
CA PRO A 450 22.63 -8.45 28.18
C PRO A 450 23.71 -9.24 28.90
N VAL A 451 24.95 -9.15 28.40
CA VAL A 451 26.14 -9.50 29.20
C VAL A 451 26.32 -8.51 30.36
N GLU A 452 27.14 -8.89 31.36
CA GLU A 452 27.55 -7.98 32.43
C GLU A 452 28.10 -6.68 31.82
N VAL A 453 27.55 -5.54 32.24
CA VAL A 453 27.80 -4.24 31.60
C VAL A 453 27.92 -3.11 32.61
N VAL A 454 28.88 -2.22 32.36
CA VAL A 454 29.05 -0.95 33.06
C VAL A 454 28.88 0.19 32.05
N VAL A 455 28.01 1.16 32.35
CA VAL A 455 27.78 2.34 31.48
C VAL A 455 28.32 3.58 32.17
N HIS A 456 29.38 4.16 31.62
CA HIS A 456 29.94 5.42 32.11
C HIS A 456 29.18 6.60 31.48
N LYS A 457 28.68 7.54 32.29
CA LYS A 457 28.06 8.79 31.78
C LYS A 457 29.08 9.89 31.48
N THR A 458 30.28 9.77 32.04
CA THR A 458 31.41 10.67 31.85
C THR A 458 32.66 9.85 31.57
N ALA A 459 33.50 10.30 30.64
CA ALA A 459 34.75 9.60 30.34
C ALA A 459 35.65 9.50 31.59
N PRO A 460 36.13 8.30 31.96
CA PRO A 460 37.08 8.13 33.05
C PRO A 460 38.32 9.03 32.91
N SER A 461 38.89 9.49 34.03
CA SER A 461 40.07 10.36 34.06
C SER A 461 41.40 9.62 33.82
N HIS A 462 41.38 8.29 33.82
CA HIS A 462 42.54 7.46 33.56
C HIS A 462 42.14 6.19 32.80
N PHE A 463 42.82 5.95 31.69
CA PHE A 463 42.74 4.70 30.95
C PHE A 463 44.11 4.02 31.10
N GLY A 464 44.12 2.73 31.39
CA GLY A 464 45.36 1.97 31.59
C GLY A 464 46.32 2.10 30.40
N VAL A 465 47.61 1.90 30.64
CA VAL A 465 48.64 1.98 29.60
C VAL A 465 48.33 0.97 28.48
N VAL A 466 48.24 1.46 27.24
CA VAL A 466 48.01 0.61 26.07
C VAL A 466 49.29 -0.14 25.72
N ASP A 467 49.25 -1.47 25.87
CA ASP A 467 50.30 -2.35 25.36
C ASP A 467 50.22 -2.40 23.83
N LYS A 468 51.07 -1.62 23.16
CA LYS A 468 51.11 -1.53 21.69
C LYS A 468 51.72 -2.76 21.02
N GLU A 469 52.35 -3.67 21.78
CA GLU A 469 52.96 -4.90 21.25
C GLU A 469 51.93 -6.03 21.01
N LYS A 470 50.74 -5.93 21.63
CA LYS A 470 49.66 -6.91 21.48
C LYS A 470 48.55 -6.40 20.57
N SER A 471 47.96 -7.28 19.78
CA SER A 471 46.73 -6.96 19.04
C SER A 471 45.58 -6.62 20.00
N HIS A 472 44.68 -5.76 19.54
CA HIS A 472 43.53 -5.23 20.27
C HIS A 472 42.64 -6.37 20.74
N LEU A 473 42.39 -7.35 19.86
CA LEU A 473 41.62 -8.55 20.19
C LEU A 473 42.23 -9.31 21.38
N LYS A 474 43.54 -9.51 21.37
CA LYS A 474 44.23 -10.18 22.48
C LYS A 474 44.12 -9.38 23.79
N ARG A 475 44.24 -8.05 23.73
CA ARG A 475 44.06 -7.20 24.92
C ARG A 475 42.64 -7.27 25.48
N ILE A 476 41.62 -7.30 24.63
CA ILE A 476 40.22 -7.45 25.05
C ILE A 476 40.02 -8.80 25.76
N LEU A 477 40.51 -9.89 25.17
CA LEU A 477 40.37 -11.24 25.71
C LEU A 477 41.14 -11.43 27.02
N GLU A 478 42.36 -10.92 27.13
CA GLU A 478 43.15 -11.00 28.37
C GLU A 478 42.53 -10.16 29.50
N ARG A 479 41.98 -8.99 29.18
CA ARG A 479 41.31 -8.12 30.15
C ARG A 479 39.94 -8.67 30.55
N GLY A 480 39.29 -9.45 29.70
CA GLY A 480 37.93 -9.96 29.90
C GLY A 480 36.84 -8.89 29.76
N VAL A 481 37.17 -7.70 29.25
CA VAL A 481 36.26 -6.56 29.11
C VAL A 481 36.44 -5.90 27.74
N LEU A 482 35.36 -5.78 26.98
CA LEU A 482 35.29 -4.98 25.75
C LEU A 482 34.83 -3.56 26.07
N ARG A 483 35.66 -2.56 25.74
CA ARG A 483 35.33 -1.14 25.91
C ARG A 483 34.77 -0.56 24.63
N VAL A 484 33.52 -0.11 24.68
CA VAL A 484 32.78 0.41 23.53
C VAL A 484 32.53 1.91 23.69
N GLY A 485 33.05 2.68 22.74
CA GLY A 485 32.73 4.10 22.60
C GLY A 485 31.29 4.29 22.12
N TYR A 486 30.49 5.07 22.84
CA TYR A 486 29.12 5.43 22.46
C TYR A 486 28.89 6.95 22.47
N ASN A 487 27.86 7.40 21.75
CA ASN A 487 27.41 8.79 21.79
C ASN A 487 25.90 8.84 22.10
N PRO A 488 25.46 9.51 23.19
CA PRO A 488 24.05 9.47 23.61
C PRO A 488 23.08 10.21 22.66
N ASP A 489 23.59 11.08 21.80
CA ASP A 489 22.79 11.88 20.86
C ASP A 489 22.68 11.22 19.47
N ARG A 490 22.77 9.88 19.42
CA ARG A 490 22.85 9.12 18.17
C ARG A 490 21.71 8.14 17.97
N LEU A 491 20.48 8.66 17.98
CA LEU A 491 19.28 7.89 17.60
C LEU A 491 19.38 7.35 16.15
N PRO A 492 18.93 6.11 15.88
CA PRO A 492 18.48 5.06 16.80
C PRO A 492 19.61 4.09 17.24
N PHE A 493 20.87 4.45 17.04
CA PHE A 493 22.03 3.59 17.26
C PHE A 493 22.42 3.47 18.74
N THR A 494 22.55 4.61 19.42
CA THR A 494 22.90 4.68 20.85
C THR A 494 22.17 5.87 21.49
N PHE A 495 21.34 5.62 22.50
CA PHE A 495 20.60 6.63 23.24
C PHE A 495 20.11 6.09 24.58
N PHE A 496 19.63 6.96 25.47
CA PHE A 496 19.02 6.53 26.73
C PHE A 496 17.49 6.49 26.62
N ASN A 497 16.87 5.39 27.06
CA ASN A 497 15.42 5.26 27.17
C ASN A 497 14.87 6.02 28.41
N ASN A 498 13.55 5.98 28.65
CA ASN A 498 12.95 6.67 29.81
C ASN A 498 13.31 6.02 31.17
N ALA A 499 13.75 4.76 31.17
CA ALA A 499 14.28 4.10 32.36
C ALA A 499 15.74 4.53 32.65
N GLY A 500 16.36 5.32 31.77
CA GLY A 500 17.75 5.75 31.89
C GLY A 500 18.76 4.66 31.49
N GLU A 501 18.30 3.63 30.78
CA GLU A 501 19.12 2.53 30.25
C GLU A 501 19.68 2.91 28.88
N LEU A 502 20.95 2.57 28.62
CA LEU A 502 21.55 2.76 27.30
C LEU A 502 21.01 1.67 26.36
N VAL A 503 20.40 2.09 25.26
CA VAL A 503 19.75 1.21 24.28
C VAL A 503 20.02 1.69 22.85
N GLY A 504 19.65 0.85 21.88
CA GLY A 504 19.75 1.15 20.45
C GLY A 504 20.41 0.02 19.67
N PHE A 505 20.46 0.18 18.35
CA PHE A 505 20.97 -0.86 17.45
C PHE A 505 22.41 -1.25 17.78
N ASP A 506 23.30 -0.28 17.96
CA ASP A 506 24.72 -0.57 18.19
C ASP A 506 25.00 -1.06 19.62
N VAL A 507 24.14 -0.70 20.58
CA VAL A 507 24.19 -1.25 21.95
C VAL A 507 23.87 -2.75 21.93
N GLU A 508 22.82 -3.15 21.21
CA GLU A 508 22.46 -4.54 21.00
C GLU A 508 23.59 -5.32 20.29
N MET A 509 24.19 -4.73 19.26
CA MET A 509 25.30 -5.35 18.55
C MET A 509 26.56 -5.48 19.43
N ALA A 510 26.82 -4.51 20.32
CA ALA A 510 27.90 -4.59 21.29
C ALA A 510 27.70 -5.75 22.29
N HIS A 511 26.48 -5.93 22.81
CA HIS A 511 26.14 -7.07 23.68
C HIS A 511 26.34 -8.41 22.97
N ARG A 512 25.93 -8.51 21.70
CA ARG A 512 26.16 -9.72 20.89
C ARG A 512 27.63 -10.00 20.67
N LEU A 513 28.42 -8.98 20.33
CA LEU A 513 29.86 -9.10 20.12
C LEU A 513 30.56 -9.56 21.41
N ALA A 514 30.28 -8.93 22.54
CA ALA A 514 30.87 -9.29 23.82
C ALA A 514 30.50 -10.71 24.28
N LYS A 515 29.23 -11.11 24.07
CA LYS A 515 28.76 -12.48 24.36
C LYS A 515 29.52 -13.53 23.57
N GLU A 516 29.78 -13.28 22.28
CA GLU A 516 30.52 -14.20 21.41
C GLU A 516 32.02 -14.22 21.70
N LEU A 517 32.57 -13.11 22.19
CA LEU A 517 33.93 -13.03 22.70
C LEU A 517 34.10 -13.63 24.11
N GLY A 518 33.00 -13.87 24.84
CA GLY A 518 33.03 -14.37 26.21
C GLY A 518 33.52 -13.33 27.23
N VAL A 519 33.29 -12.04 26.97
CA VAL A 519 33.76 -10.90 27.80
C VAL A 519 32.60 -10.04 28.30
N SER A 520 32.84 -9.24 29.34
CA SER A 520 31.89 -8.20 29.80
C SER A 520 32.05 -6.90 29.00
N LEU A 521 31.15 -5.94 29.22
CA LEU A 521 31.12 -4.67 28.49
C LEU A 521 31.33 -3.44 29.38
N GLU A 522 32.08 -2.48 28.86
CA GLU A 522 32.17 -1.11 29.38
C GLU A 522 31.80 -0.12 28.28
N PHE A 523 30.70 0.62 28.46
CA PHE A 523 30.32 1.71 27.56
C PHE A 523 30.92 3.03 28.04
N ILE A 524 31.64 3.71 27.15
CA ILE A 524 32.39 4.95 27.44
C ILE A 524 31.92 6.05 26.48
N PRO A 525 31.49 7.22 26.97
CA PRO A 525 30.99 8.27 26.12
C PRO A 525 32.15 8.99 25.42
N PHE A 526 31.94 9.39 24.17
CA PHE A 526 32.93 10.15 23.40
C PHE A 526 32.34 11.39 22.73
N GLU A 527 33.19 12.39 22.52
CA GLU A 527 32.89 13.54 21.68
C GLU A 527 33.49 13.35 20.29
N VAL A 528 32.69 13.60 19.25
CA VAL A 528 33.04 13.28 17.85
C VAL A 528 34.37 13.90 17.43
N ASP A 529 34.63 15.14 17.87
CA ASP A 529 35.85 15.89 17.50
C ASP A 529 37.12 15.30 18.13
N THR A 530 37.00 14.54 19.22
CA THR A 530 38.14 13.92 19.94
C THR A 530 38.21 12.40 19.79
N MET A 531 37.23 11.79 19.11
CA MET A 531 37.06 10.33 19.09
C MET A 531 38.30 9.59 18.55
N ALA A 532 38.97 10.12 17.52
CA ALA A 532 40.15 9.49 16.94
C ALA A 532 41.33 9.50 17.94
N GLN A 533 41.51 10.60 18.68
CA GLN A 533 42.54 10.70 19.71
C GLN A 533 42.25 9.75 20.88
N GLN A 534 41.00 9.70 21.35
CA GLN A 534 40.58 8.83 22.44
C GLN A 534 40.73 7.34 22.08
N LEU A 535 40.33 6.98 20.85
CA LEU A 535 40.45 5.63 20.33
C LEU A 535 41.92 5.19 20.25
N ASN A 536 42.78 6.01 19.64
CA ASN A 536 44.23 5.74 19.55
C ASN A 536 44.95 5.81 20.91
N GLY A 537 44.39 6.55 21.87
CA GLY A 537 44.83 6.60 23.26
C GLY A 537 44.37 5.41 24.10
N GLY A 538 43.55 4.50 23.54
CA GLY A 538 43.03 3.31 24.21
C GLY A 538 41.97 3.58 25.26
N HIS A 539 41.25 4.69 25.14
CA HIS A 539 40.12 5.00 26.02
C HIS A 539 39.01 3.97 25.86
N PHE A 540 38.80 3.49 24.63
CA PHE A 540 37.92 2.39 24.25
C PHE A 540 38.53 1.64 23.08
N ASP A 541 38.12 0.38 22.85
CA ASP A 541 38.73 -0.48 21.83
C ASP A 541 38.04 -0.31 20.46
N ILE A 542 36.75 -0.01 20.47
CA ILE A 542 35.87 0.10 19.30
C ILE A 542 34.83 1.18 19.53
N ILE A 543 34.41 1.88 18.48
CA ILE A 543 33.22 2.75 18.52
C ILE A 543 32.04 2.04 17.86
N MET A 544 30.91 1.94 18.55
CA MET A 544 29.65 1.41 18.02
C MET A 544 28.56 2.47 18.26
N ALA A 545 28.50 3.46 17.36
CA ALA A 545 27.60 4.62 17.45
C ALA A 545 27.28 5.23 16.07
N GLY A 546 26.94 4.38 15.09
CA GLY A 546 26.41 4.77 13.80
C GLY A 546 27.33 5.71 13.03
N VAL A 547 28.63 5.39 13.02
CA VAL A 547 29.69 6.27 12.52
C VAL A 547 29.84 6.11 11.01
N PRO A 548 29.54 7.15 10.22
CA PRO A 548 29.77 7.10 8.78
C PRO A 548 31.27 7.17 8.48
N MET A 549 31.71 6.35 7.53
CA MET A 549 33.08 6.38 7.01
C MET A 549 33.16 7.27 5.77
N TYR A 550 34.17 8.14 5.73
CA TYR A 550 34.54 8.98 4.60
C TYR A 550 36.06 9.23 4.60
N THR A 551 36.62 9.57 3.43
CA THR A 551 38.07 9.50 3.14
C THR A 551 39.00 10.10 4.19
N PRO A 552 38.81 11.35 4.68
CA PRO A 552 39.68 11.97 5.69
C PRO A 552 39.82 11.17 6.99
N ARG A 553 38.82 10.36 7.36
CA ARG A 553 38.89 9.55 8.59
C ARG A 553 39.81 8.33 8.47
N LEU A 554 40.14 7.89 7.25
CA LEU A 554 41.00 6.73 7.02
C LEU A 554 42.46 6.99 7.39
N GLU A 555 42.88 8.25 7.50
CA GLU A 555 44.25 8.62 7.88
C GLU A 555 44.51 8.43 9.39
N THR A 556 43.46 8.48 10.22
CA THR A 556 43.60 8.56 11.68
C THR A 556 42.97 7.38 12.43
N MET A 557 42.19 6.53 11.76
CA MET A 557 41.49 5.39 12.35
C MET A 557 41.41 4.21 11.37
N SER A 558 41.22 3.00 11.90
CA SER A 558 40.87 1.81 11.13
C SER A 558 39.36 1.59 11.14
N PHE A 559 38.80 0.90 10.15
CA PHE A 559 37.36 0.66 10.04
C PHE A 559 37.04 -0.77 9.66
N SER A 560 35.94 -1.31 10.19
CA SER A 560 35.36 -2.58 9.76
C SER A 560 34.77 -2.52 8.33
N ALA A 561 34.30 -3.66 7.84
CA ALA A 561 33.36 -3.77 6.73
C ALA A 561 32.06 -3.01 7.08
N PRO A 562 31.33 -2.50 6.07
CA PRO A 562 30.09 -1.78 6.32
C PRO A 562 29.01 -2.71 6.87
N TYR A 563 28.41 -2.37 8.01
CA TYR A 563 27.30 -3.15 8.58
C TYR A 563 25.93 -2.58 8.20
N LEU A 564 25.86 -1.30 7.85
CA LEU A 564 24.65 -0.62 7.38
C LEU A 564 25.03 0.49 6.40
N ASN A 565 24.22 0.71 5.37
CA ASN A 565 24.30 1.91 4.53
C ASN A 565 23.18 2.86 4.92
N VAL A 566 23.53 4.11 5.23
CA VAL A 566 22.57 5.15 5.55
C VAL A 566 22.41 6.14 4.41
N THR A 567 21.22 6.72 4.29
CA THR A 567 20.83 7.49 3.09
C THR A 567 20.87 8.98 3.37
N PHE A 568 21.54 9.78 2.53
CA PHE A 568 21.56 11.24 2.70
C PHE A 568 20.14 11.82 2.57
N ALA A 569 19.72 12.63 3.55
CA ALA A 569 18.39 13.21 3.60
C ALA A 569 18.36 14.58 4.29
N PHE A 570 17.21 15.25 4.17
CA PHE A 570 16.88 16.46 4.89
C PHE A 570 15.79 16.18 5.91
N VAL A 571 15.83 16.83 7.06
CA VAL A 571 14.70 16.92 8.00
C VAL A 571 14.17 18.34 7.96
N VAL A 572 12.88 18.50 7.71
CA VAL A 572 12.20 19.79 7.53
C VAL A 572 10.86 19.79 8.23
N LYS A 573 10.29 20.98 8.49
CA LYS A 573 8.90 21.08 8.93
C LYS A 573 7.97 20.48 7.89
N ASP A 574 6.94 19.75 8.34
CA ASP A 574 6.03 18.98 7.47
C ASP A 574 5.49 19.82 6.28
N ASN A 575 5.05 21.04 6.56
CA ASN A 575 4.51 21.95 5.55
C ASN A 575 5.50 22.43 4.46
N ARG A 576 6.79 22.10 4.58
CA ARG A 576 7.85 22.46 3.62
C ARG A 576 8.40 21.28 2.84
N ARG A 577 7.90 20.07 3.08
CA ARG A 577 8.37 18.83 2.44
C ARG A 577 8.51 18.92 0.93
N GLU A 578 7.49 19.47 0.26
CA GLU A 578 7.45 19.62 -1.20
C GLU A 578 8.56 20.49 -1.76
N GLU A 579 9.09 21.44 -0.97
CA GLU A 579 10.23 22.29 -1.35
C GLU A 579 11.53 21.46 -1.50
N PHE A 580 11.62 20.33 -0.79
CA PHE A 580 12.82 19.48 -0.71
C PHE A 580 12.72 18.15 -1.46
N ALA A 581 11.61 17.89 -2.16
CA ALA A 581 11.33 16.59 -2.79
C ALA A 581 12.30 16.21 -3.93
N THR A 582 12.86 17.18 -4.64
CA THR A 582 13.83 16.96 -5.72
C THR A 582 15.00 17.93 -5.62
N VAL A 583 16.17 17.50 -6.10
CA VAL A 583 17.37 18.35 -6.15
C VAL A 583 17.10 19.63 -6.95
N GLU A 584 16.35 19.51 -8.04
CA GLU A 584 15.94 20.65 -8.88
C GLU A 584 15.07 21.66 -8.11
N LYS A 585 14.06 21.20 -7.35
CA LYS A 585 13.22 22.10 -6.54
C LYS A 585 14.04 22.83 -5.49
N ILE A 586 14.92 22.12 -4.78
CA ILE A 586 15.81 22.73 -3.78
C ILE A 586 16.66 23.81 -4.45
N MET A 587 17.30 23.48 -5.58
CA MET A 587 18.12 24.43 -6.34
C MET A 587 17.32 25.56 -7.00
N GLY A 588 16.02 25.38 -7.21
CA GLY A 588 15.09 26.35 -7.79
C GLY A 588 14.51 27.35 -6.78
N THR A 589 14.57 27.06 -5.48
CA THR A 589 14.14 27.98 -4.39
C THR A 589 15.07 29.19 -4.16
N ARG A 590 15.82 29.58 -5.20
CA ARG A 590 16.92 30.59 -5.24
C ARG A 590 16.62 31.96 -4.62
N GLY A 591 15.36 32.28 -4.31
CA GLY A 591 14.95 33.57 -3.76
C GLY A 591 14.97 33.72 -2.23
N ARG A 592 15.23 32.66 -1.45
CA ARG A 592 15.05 32.70 0.03
C ARG A 592 16.32 32.58 0.89
N GLY A 593 17.47 32.20 0.33
CA GLY A 593 18.70 31.99 1.12
C GLY A 593 18.52 30.88 2.18
N LEU A 594 18.33 29.64 1.73
CA LEU A 594 18.12 28.49 2.63
C LEU A 594 19.33 28.28 3.55
N THR A 595 19.05 28.07 4.82
CA THR A 595 20.04 27.73 5.85
C THR A 595 19.91 26.26 6.25
N PHE A 596 20.97 25.49 6.05
CA PHE A 596 21.05 24.07 6.37
C PHE A 596 21.87 23.87 7.64
N GLY A 597 21.28 23.19 8.62
CA GLY A 597 21.95 22.79 9.84
C GLY A 597 22.65 21.45 9.63
N VAL A 598 23.90 21.34 10.06
CA VAL A 598 24.67 20.09 10.05
C VAL A 598 25.24 19.87 11.45
N ARG A 599 25.06 18.68 12.02
CA ARG A 599 25.68 18.34 13.30
C ARG A 599 27.22 18.37 13.16
N GLY A 600 27.88 19.11 14.05
CA GLY A 600 29.34 19.18 14.14
C GLY A 600 30.00 17.80 14.25
N GLY A 601 31.26 17.70 13.80
CA GLY A 601 32.02 16.45 13.76
C GLY A 601 31.67 15.50 12.60
N TYR A 602 30.62 15.79 11.81
CA TYR A 602 30.22 15.02 10.61
C TYR A 602 30.37 15.84 9.32
N GLU A 603 31.61 16.29 9.06
CA GLU A 603 31.95 17.19 7.96
C GLU A 603 31.49 16.71 6.57
N TYR A 604 31.37 15.39 6.37
CA TYR A 604 30.80 14.83 5.15
C TYR A 604 29.49 15.49 4.75
N TYR A 605 28.54 15.64 5.69
CA TYR A 605 27.23 16.23 5.38
C TYR A 605 27.37 17.69 4.97
N SER A 606 28.27 18.44 5.61
CA SER A 606 28.52 19.83 5.25
C SER A 606 29.20 19.97 3.88
N ASN A 607 30.16 19.11 3.55
CA ASN A 607 30.86 19.13 2.27
C ASN A 607 29.91 18.72 1.15
N ARG A 608 29.16 17.63 1.36
CA ARG A 608 28.19 17.15 0.38
C ARG A 608 27.05 18.15 0.14
N ALA A 609 26.57 18.80 1.21
CA ALA A 609 25.59 19.87 1.08
C ALA A 609 26.15 21.05 0.29
N LYS A 610 27.40 21.50 0.54
CA LYS A 610 28.04 22.59 -0.22
C LYS A 610 28.27 22.24 -1.70
N GLU A 611 28.69 21.01 -2.00
CA GLU A 611 28.89 20.54 -3.37
C GLU A 611 27.57 20.50 -4.16
N THR A 612 26.53 19.97 -3.53
CA THR A 612 25.24 19.74 -4.19
C THR A 612 24.41 21.03 -4.26
N LEU A 613 24.52 21.88 -3.24
CA LEU A 613 23.74 23.10 -3.04
C LEU A 613 24.69 24.30 -2.81
N PRO A 614 25.46 24.75 -3.81
CA PRO A 614 26.52 25.75 -3.63
C PRO A 614 26.05 27.14 -3.17
N LEU A 615 24.76 27.44 -3.29
CA LEU A 615 24.15 28.71 -2.87
C LEU A 615 23.55 28.64 -1.45
N ALA A 616 23.61 27.49 -0.79
CA ALA A 616 23.05 27.27 0.52
C ALA A 616 23.99 27.76 1.63
N LYS A 617 23.43 28.42 2.67
CA LYS A 617 24.18 28.69 3.89
C LYS A 617 24.21 27.43 4.74
N VAL A 618 25.39 26.96 5.14
CA VAL A 618 25.53 25.80 6.04
C VAL A 618 25.98 26.28 7.41
N VAL A 619 25.24 25.91 8.45
CA VAL A 619 25.51 26.24 9.86
C VAL A 619 25.78 24.94 10.62
N GLN A 620 26.77 24.98 11.51
CA GLN A 620 27.13 23.85 12.36
C GLN A 620 26.29 23.87 13.64
N LEU A 621 25.75 22.71 14.01
CA LEU A 621 24.93 22.51 15.21
C LEU A 621 25.72 21.74 16.28
N GLU A 622 25.50 22.08 17.56
CA GLU A 622 26.11 21.41 18.71
C GLU A 622 25.33 20.16 19.12
N SER A 623 24.04 20.08 18.83
CA SER A 623 23.26 18.84 18.92
C SER A 623 22.22 18.79 17.81
N TYR A 624 21.69 17.61 17.55
CA TYR A 624 20.50 17.49 16.69
C TYR A 624 19.30 18.22 17.31
N ARG A 625 19.22 18.28 18.65
CA ARG A 625 18.14 18.97 19.39
C ARG A 625 18.05 20.46 19.05
N ASP A 626 19.17 21.12 18.80
CA ASP A 626 19.22 22.54 18.49
C ASP A 626 18.34 22.94 17.29
N PHE A 627 18.21 22.04 16.31
CA PHE A 627 17.35 22.24 15.14
C PHE A 627 15.85 22.13 15.47
N PHE A 628 15.49 21.21 16.37
CA PHE A 628 14.10 20.96 16.74
C PHE A 628 13.59 21.97 17.77
N GLU A 629 14.47 22.42 18.68
CA GLU A 629 14.15 23.38 19.75
C GLU A 629 14.35 24.85 19.34
N ASP A 630 14.79 25.11 18.10
CA ASP A 630 15.04 26.45 17.51
C ASP A 630 16.10 27.28 18.28
N ASN A 631 17.06 26.61 18.93
CA ASN A 631 18.08 27.24 19.79
C ASN A 631 19.19 27.99 18.99
N THR A 632 19.30 27.76 17.69
CA THR A 632 20.39 28.28 16.82
C THR A 632 19.96 29.37 15.84
N GLY A 633 18.71 29.85 15.94
CA GLY A 633 18.08 30.74 14.95
C GLY A 633 17.56 29.99 13.72
N LYS A 634 17.04 30.72 12.73
CA LYS A 634 16.25 30.18 11.61
C LYS A 634 17.04 29.22 10.70
N VAL A 635 17.03 27.94 11.03
CA VAL A 635 17.52 26.83 10.19
C VAL A 635 16.33 26.24 9.42
N ASP A 636 16.45 26.14 8.10
CA ASP A 636 15.36 25.68 7.23
C ASP A 636 15.28 24.15 7.14
N ALA A 637 16.42 23.47 7.17
CA ALA A 637 16.53 22.03 7.05
C ALA A 637 17.74 21.50 7.81
N LEU A 638 17.58 20.39 8.53
CA LEU A 638 18.70 19.61 9.08
C LEU A 638 19.19 18.62 8.02
N VAL A 639 20.49 18.58 7.79
CA VAL A 639 21.14 17.62 6.90
C VAL A 639 21.67 16.46 7.73
N THR A 640 21.18 15.26 7.47
CA THR A 640 21.58 14.04 8.18
C THR A 640 21.27 12.82 7.32
N SER A 641 21.25 11.63 7.91
CA SER A 641 20.73 10.44 7.23
C SER A 641 19.22 10.29 7.43
N ALA A 642 18.55 9.62 6.50
CA ALA A 642 17.12 9.39 6.56
C ALA A 642 16.72 8.55 7.80
N GLU A 643 17.58 7.61 8.18
CA GLU A 643 17.47 6.72 9.34
C GLU A 643 17.55 7.53 10.64
N VAL A 644 18.57 8.37 10.79
CA VAL A 644 18.77 9.24 11.95
C VAL A 644 17.64 10.26 12.03
N GLY A 645 17.35 10.93 10.91
CA GLY A 645 16.29 11.93 10.83
C GLY A 645 14.94 11.36 11.25
N SER A 646 14.60 10.14 10.80
CA SER A 646 13.29 9.56 11.07
C SER A 646 13.15 9.16 12.54
N ALA A 647 14.23 8.68 13.15
CA ALA A 647 14.26 8.44 14.59
C ALA A 647 14.03 9.73 15.39
N TRP A 648 14.62 10.85 14.98
CA TRP A 648 14.35 12.15 15.62
C TRP A 648 12.92 12.64 15.40
N THR A 649 12.32 12.42 14.24
CA THR A 649 10.91 12.82 14.01
C THR A 649 9.92 12.03 14.86
N LEU A 650 10.30 10.87 15.43
CA LEU A 650 9.47 10.18 16.43
C LEU A 650 9.30 11.00 17.71
N LEU A 651 10.32 11.81 18.06
CA LEU A 651 10.30 12.73 19.20
C LEU A 651 9.72 14.10 18.82
N TYR A 652 9.83 14.50 17.55
CA TYR A 652 9.38 15.79 17.01
C TYR A 652 8.47 15.59 15.79
N PRO A 653 7.19 15.22 15.99
CA PRO A 653 6.27 14.84 14.91
C PRO A 653 5.94 15.94 13.90
N GLU A 654 6.18 17.21 14.24
CA GLU A 654 6.00 18.37 13.36
C GLU A 654 7.06 18.47 12.25
N TYR A 655 8.08 17.60 12.31
CA TYR A 655 9.13 17.46 11.31
C TYR A 655 9.01 16.15 10.52
N GLN A 656 9.53 16.17 9.29
CA GLN A 656 9.57 15.02 8.40
C GLN A 656 10.92 14.88 7.70
N VAL A 657 11.25 13.63 7.37
CA VAL A 657 12.41 13.30 6.55
C VAL A 657 12.06 13.34 5.06
N VAL A 658 12.94 13.96 4.28
CA VAL A 658 12.85 14.05 2.84
C VAL A 658 14.14 13.52 2.21
N VAL A 659 14.01 12.45 1.44
CA VAL A 659 15.08 11.95 0.57
C VAL A 659 14.86 12.58 -0.82
N PRO A 660 15.68 13.55 -1.23
CA PRO A 660 15.50 14.19 -2.54
C PRO A 660 15.74 13.16 -3.66
N LYS A 661 14.95 13.24 -4.74
CA LYS A 661 15.18 12.45 -5.96
C LYS A 661 15.95 13.29 -7.01
N PRO A 662 16.98 12.71 -7.69
CA PRO A 662 17.60 11.41 -7.42
C PRO A 662 18.36 11.42 -6.08
N VAL A 663 18.52 10.23 -5.48
CA VAL A 663 19.23 10.07 -4.20
C VAL A 663 20.65 10.61 -4.31
N LEU A 664 21.03 11.50 -3.40
CA LEU A 664 22.30 12.23 -3.49
C LEU A 664 23.52 11.36 -3.19
N SER A 665 23.44 10.54 -2.15
CA SER A 665 24.50 9.60 -1.77
C SER A 665 24.04 8.64 -0.67
N PHE A 666 24.78 7.54 -0.56
CA PHE A 666 24.73 6.62 0.57
C PHE A 666 26.04 6.73 1.35
N LEU A 667 25.97 6.52 2.66
CA LEU A 667 27.14 6.40 3.52
C LEU A 667 27.21 5.05 4.19
N PRO A 668 28.32 4.34 4.06
CA PRO A 668 28.55 3.14 4.85
C PRO A 668 28.83 3.52 6.31
N LEU A 669 28.04 2.96 7.21
CA LEU A 669 28.37 2.89 8.63
C LEU A 669 29.31 1.72 8.86
N ARG A 670 30.38 2.00 9.59
CA ARG A 670 31.45 1.06 9.91
C ARG A 670 31.84 1.28 11.36
N TYR A 671 32.32 0.24 12.04
CA TYR A 671 32.85 0.37 13.39
C TYR A 671 34.30 0.89 13.31
N PRO A 672 34.58 2.10 13.82
CA PRO A 672 35.93 2.62 13.95
C PRO A 672 36.71 1.88 15.03
N MET A 673 38.00 1.68 14.78
CA MET A 673 38.99 1.13 15.71
C MET A 673 40.26 1.97 15.68
N ALA A 674 41.10 1.80 16.69
CA ALA A 674 42.40 2.46 16.71
C ALA A 674 43.22 2.07 15.47
N HIS A 675 43.98 3.05 14.97
CA HIS A 675 44.75 2.92 13.77
C HIS A 675 45.85 1.85 13.94
N GLY A 676 46.09 1.06 12.89
CA GLY A 676 47.22 0.13 12.85
C GLY A 676 46.99 -1.26 13.44
N ASP A 677 45.75 -1.73 13.61
CA ASP A 677 45.46 -3.11 14.01
C ASP A 677 44.68 -3.90 12.93
N PRO A 678 45.38 -4.66 12.06
CA PRO A 678 44.75 -5.43 11.00
C PRO A 678 44.00 -6.68 11.51
N ASP A 679 44.42 -7.25 12.65
CA ASP A 679 43.82 -8.48 13.20
C ASP A 679 42.39 -8.22 13.68
N MET A 680 42.19 -7.12 14.40
CA MET A 680 40.87 -6.70 14.87
C MET A 680 39.94 -6.35 13.69
N VAL A 681 40.49 -5.69 12.65
CA VAL A 681 39.74 -5.39 11.42
C VAL A 681 39.29 -6.68 10.74
N ALA A 682 40.19 -7.65 10.55
CA ALA A 682 39.87 -8.93 9.92
C ALA A 682 38.81 -9.69 10.73
N PHE A 683 38.96 -9.75 12.05
CA PHE A 683 37.99 -10.38 12.95
C PHE A 683 36.60 -9.74 12.82
N LEU A 684 36.49 -8.41 12.91
CA LEU A 684 35.20 -7.73 12.80
C LEU A 684 34.57 -7.88 11.42
N ASN A 685 35.37 -7.90 10.35
CA ASN A 685 34.86 -8.11 9.00
C ASN A 685 34.16 -9.47 8.88
N HIS A 686 34.83 -10.53 9.33
CA HIS A 686 34.24 -11.87 9.35
C HIS A 686 33.05 -11.97 10.29
N TRP A 687 33.11 -11.31 11.45
CA TRP A 687 31.99 -11.26 12.37
C TRP A 687 30.76 -10.61 11.72
N ILE A 688 30.92 -9.46 11.05
CA ILE A 688 29.84 -8.77 10.33
C ILE A 688 29.29 -9.65 9.20
N ASP A 689 30.16 -10.31 8.43
CA ASP A 689 29.72 -11.19 7.34
C ASP A 689 28.90 -12.38 7.84
N LEU A 690 29.18 -12.89 9.05
CA LEU A 690 28.39 -13.94 9.68
C LEU A 690 27.03 -13.45 10.23
N LYS A 691 26.80 -12.13 10.35
CA LYS A 691 25.54 -11.55 10.83
C LYS A 691 24.65 -10.98 9.72
N ARG A 692 25.15 -10.91 8.47
CA ARG A 692 24.36 -10.57 7.29
C ARG A 692 23.52 -11.75 6.84
#